data_AF-A0A960DA47-F1
#
_entry.id   AF-A0A960DA47-F1
#
_cell.length_a   1.000
_cell.length_b   1.000
_cell.length_c   1.000
_cell.angle_alpha   90.00
_cell.angle_beta   90.00
_cell.angle_gamma   90.00
#
_symmetry.space_group_name_H-M   'P 1'
#
loop_
_entity.id
_entity.type
_entity.pdbx_description
1 polymer ?
#
loop_
_entity_poly.entity_id
_entity_poly.type
_entity_poly.pdbx_seq_one_letter_code
_entity_poly.pdbx_strand_id
1 'polypeptide(L)'
;RIPLPGSAPPAVWRNAFAHPEKDKRVAVGVVVLTALTAATSLAWTARLTPPGAFDAIPQYWQDTAAWLDANNSGPRPAVEDGSPHPGRVLVVPGAPFATQLWGNSHDEPLQVLGSSPWGVRDSIPLTPPETIRALDSVQRLFAAGRASAGLADTLARQGISYVVVRNDLDPDTSRSARPILVHRAIEGSPGLTKVAQFGEPVGPGSLDGFVTDSGLRPRYPAVEVFKVEPANPADSPASAPYLVEAAAMARVDGGPESLLRLDERRRLAGLPPLGPMLLTPDALGAGLSAPVVTVTDTPLARETDYGRVDDHSSAVRTTDDPRNTFNRVPDYPVGDTDPIYAQWVGGRLSVSSSASDSTALPNVSPASAPAAAIDGDSSTSWVSNALQNAVGQWLQVDFDHPVTNATVTITPSATAVGAQVRRLEVSTVNGTSTVRFQESGKPVTVALPYGETPWVRITAVATDDGSPGVQFGITDFTVTQYDANGFAHPVNLRHTVAVPGPPPGSAVAQWDLGSELLGRAGCAASPAGFRCAAAMALSSEEPVNLSRTLTVPQQTQVTPTVWVRARQGPHLADLIAAPGAARATGDSDPIDVLGSAYAAADGDPGTAWTAPQRVVQPHTPATVVLTLPVPRNVAALRVTPSSSELPARPTMIAIDLGDGPQVRRLTEGTQTLQLRPRTTDSITVSLLDWNDVIDRTALGFDQLKPPGLAEIEALDARGEPIAAADAAANRGRTISLPCGRGPIIGVAGQFVQTSVTTTVGALLDNEPIPARPCRSEPITLPAGQQELLISPGPAFIVDGVQLAAPLAGRLGSAGTDRVDSGQWTSDRRVVEVPPSDSVRVLVVPESVNPGWIARSVDGSPLTAVTVNGWQQGWVLPAGTEGTLVLSFASNATYRAGLIGGLALLPLLAALAFLPARRTRALAPARPWHPATAVRAAALTAAAAMISGVVGALVAGLALALRQLLRGRENLWHAITVGTAASGLTLAGAVLSQNPWRSVDGYVGHSAGVQFLALLSVVAVAVSALPFDDENG
;
A
#
# COMPACT_ATOMS: atom_id res chain seq x y z
N ARG A 1 17.95 -39.24 -43.34
CA ARG A 1 17.87 -37.97 -44.10
C ARG A 1 16.59 -37.97 -44.92
N ILE A 2 15.82 -36.88 -44.88
CA ILE A 2 14.59 -36.69 -45.66
C ILE A 2 14.97 -36.59 -47.14
N PRO A 3 14.32 -37.32 -48.07
CA PRO A 3 14.62 -37.21 -49.49
C PRO A 3 14.14 -35.86 -50.02
N LEU A 4 15.07 -34.93 -50.22
CA LEU A 4 14.79 -33.59 -50.77
C LEU A 4 15.12 -33.52 -52.27
N PRO A 5 14.53 -32.58 -53.03
CA PRO A 5 14.96 -32.29 -54.40
C PRO A 5 16.48 -32.11 -54.50
N GLY A 6 17.13 -32.81 -55.43
CA GLY A 6 18.60 -32.79 -55.61
C GLY A 6 19.39 -33.80 -54.76
N SER A 7 18.78 -34.39 -53.73
CA SER A 7 19.42 -35.42 -52.88
C SER A 7 18.92 -36.86 -53.14
N ALA A 8 17.82 -37.01 -53.88
CA ALA A 8 17.21 -38.29 -54.24
C ALA A 8 16.51 -38.21 -55.62
N PRO A 9 16.31 -39.34 -56.32
CA PRO A 9 15.60 -39.36 -57.60
C PRO A 9 14.18 -38.77 -57.52
N PRO A 10 13.65 -38.16 -58.60
CA PRO A 10 12.34 -37.50 -58.62
C PRO A 10 11.17 -38.35 -58.12
N ALA A 11 11.15 -39.63 -58.50
CA ALA A 11 10.11 -40.57 -58.06
C ALA A 11 10.14 -40.82 -56.54
N VAL A 12 11.32 -40.78 -55.92
CA VAL A 12 11.51 -41.10 -54.50
C VAL A 12 11.05 -39.95 -53.62
N TRP A 13 11.50 -38.71 -53.88
CA TRP A 13 11.10 -37.57 -53.05
C TRP A 13 9.64 -37.18 -53.30
N ARG A 14 9.14 -37.22 -54.53
CA ARG A 14 7.72 -36.91 -54.82
C ARG A 14 6.77 -37.88 -54.13
N ASN A 15 7.07 -39.17 -54.17
CA ASN A 15 6.24 -40.19 -53.51
C ASN A 15 6.30 -40.06 -51.98
N ALA A 16 7.48 -39.76 -51.41
CA ALA A 16 7.64 -39.54 -49.97
C ALA A 16 6.84 -38.33 -49.44
N PHE A 17 6.76 -37.24 -50.21
CA PHE A 17 5.95 -36.06 -49.83
C PHE A 17 4.46 -36.20 -50.18
N ALA A 18 4.08 -36.98 -51.19
CA ALA A 18 2.68 -37.24 -51.54
C ALA A 18 2.00 -38.22 -50.56
N HIS A 19 2.78 -39.12 -49.94
CA HIS A 19 2.31 -40.12 -48.97
C HIS A 19 3.13 -40.07 -47.67
N PRO A 20 3.05 -38.97 -46.89
CA PRO A 20 3.81 -38.83 -45.65
C PRO A 20 3.46 -39.92 -44.62
N GLU A 21 2.27 -40.52 -44.69
CA GLU A 21 1.86 -41.66 -43.88
C GLU A 21 2.68 -42.94 -44.17
N LYS A 22 3.35 -43.00 -45.32
CA LYS A 22 4.21 -44.12 -45.74
C LYS A 22 5.71 -43.84 -45.53
N ASP A 23 6.10 -42.60 -45.21
CA ASP A 23 7.49 -42.22 -44.92
C ASP A 23 7.62 -41.51 -43.57
N LYS A 24 8.06 -42.27 -42.55
CA LYS A 24 8.29 -41.79 -41.17
C LYS A 24 9.19 -40.55 -41.10
N ARG A 25 10.14 -40.38 -42.01
CA ARG A 25 11.09 -39.25 -41.99
C ARG A 25 10.39 -37.97 -42.41
N VAL A 26 9.53 -38.06 -43.42
CA VAL A 26 8.70 -36.93 -43.86
C VAL A 26 7.69 -36.58 -42.78
N ALA A 27 7.01 -37.57 -42.17
CA ALA A 27 6.09 -37.34 -41.07
C ALA A 27 6.75 -36.61 -39.87
N VAL A 28 7.92 -37.08 -39.41
CA VAL A 28 8.69 -36.40 -38.35
C VAL A 28 9.15 -35.01 -38.80
N GLY A 29 9.62 -34.86 -40.03
CA GLY A 29 10.01 -33.56 -40.58
C GLY A 29 8.85 -32.55 -40.58
N VAL A 30 7.65 -32.99 -40.96
CA VAL A 30 6.43 -32.17 -40.88
C VAL A 30 6.13 -31.78 -39.44
N VAL A 31 6.12 -32.73 -38.49
CA VAL A 31 5.86 -32.42 -37.07
C VAL A 31 6.87 -31.40 -36.51
N VAL A 32 8.15 -31.57 -36.79
CA VAL A 32 9.21 -30.65 -36.33
C VAL A 32 9.04 -29.28 -36.96
N LEU A 33 8.76 -29.18 -38.26
CA LEU A 33 8.53 -27.90 -38.93
C LEU A 33 7.26 -27.21 -38.43
N THR A 34 6.19 -27.94 -38.16
CA THR A 34 4.96 -27.40 -37.56
C THR A 34 5.23 -26.88 -36.14
N ALA A 35 5.95 -27.65 -35.31
CA ALA A 35 6.34 -27.22 -33.97
C ALA A 35 7.24 -25.97 -34.01
N LEU A 36 8.22 -25.92 -34.93
CA LEU A 36 9.05 -24.74 -35.13
C LEU A 36 8.23 -23.52 -35.57
N THR A 37 7.28 -23.71 -36.48
CA THR A 37 6.39 -22.65 -36.96
C THR A 37 5.53 -22.11 -35.81
N ALA A 38 4.95 -22.98 -34.99
CA ALA A 38 4.16 -22.60 -33.83
C ALA A 38 5.00 -21.91 -32.74
N ALA A 39 6.17 -22.46 -32.41
CA ALA A 39 7.07 -21.93 -31.39
C ALA A 39 7.65 -20.54 -31.76
N THR A 40 7.82 -20.27 -33.06
CA THR A 40 8.31 -18.97 -33.56
C THR A 40 7.19 -18.00 -33.96
N SER A 41 5.94 -18.34 -33.66
CA SER A 41 4.76 -17.56 -34.09
C SER A 41 4.76 -16.13 -33.62
N LEU A 42 5.26 -15.82 -32.42
CA LEU A 42 5.40 -14.44 -31.93
C LEU A 42 6.19 -13.54 -32.90
N ALA A 43 7.18 -14.07 -33.62
CA ALA A 43 8.01 -13.30 -34.54
C ALA A 43 7.28 -13.02 -35.87
N TRP A 44 6.80 -14.06 -36.57
CA TRP A 44 6.19 -13.88 -37.90
C TRP A 44 4.73 -13.41 -37.84
N THR A 45 4.08 -13.42 -36.66
CA THR A 45 2.80 -12.72 -36.41
C THR A 45 2.98 -11.28 -35.94
N ALA A 46 4.21 -10.78 -35.88
CA ALA A 46 4.55 -9.41 -35.45
C ALA A 46 4.04 -9.04 -34.04
N ARG A 47 4.17 -9.97 -33.08
CA ARG A 47 3.78 -9.80 -31.66
C ARG A 47 4.98 -9.81 -30.71
N LEU A 48 6.16 -9.44 -31.20
CA LEU A 48 7.36 -9.28 -30.36
C LEU A 48 7.28 -8.05 -29.47
N THR A 49 6.66 -6.98 -29.98
CA THR A 49 6.43 -5.76 -29.22
C THR A 49 5.32 -6.01 -28.21
N PRO A 50 5.56 -5.76 -26.90
CA PRO A 50 4.52 -5.91 -25.90
C PRO A 50 3.40 -4.87 -26.09
N PRO A 51 2.20 -5.10 -25.53
CA PRO A 51 1.20 -4.05 -25.40
C PRO A 51 1.76 -2.81 -24.69
N GLY A 52 1.31 -1.63 -25.10
CA GLY A 52 1.79 -0.35 -24.54
C GLY A 52 3.02 0.24 -25.23
N ALA A 53 3.42 -0.24 -26.41
CA ALA A 53 4.35 0.50 -27.24
C ALA A 53 3.76 1.84 -27.69
N PHE A 54 4.62 2.84 -27.82
CA PHE A 54 4.24 4.22 -28.16
C PHE A 54 5.16 4.76 -29.25
N ASP A 55 4.64 5.71 -30.04
CA ASP A 55 5.40 6.32 -31.15
C ASP A 55 6.41 7.37 -30.64
N ALA A 56 6.00 8.20 -29.67
CA ALA A 56 6.83 9.24 -29.05
C ALA A 56 6.26 9.68 -27.68
N ILE A 57 7.10 10.30 -26.85
CA ILE A 57 6.64 10.95 -25.61
C ILE A 57 5.80 12.19 -25.98
N PRO A 58 4.57 12.34 -25.43
CA PRO A 58 3.68 13.45 -25.78
C PRO A 58 4.27 14.84 -25.51
N GLN A 59 3.80 15.84 -26.27
CA GLN A 59 4.29 17.22 -26.20
C GLN A 59 4.14 17.83 -24.80
N TYR A 60 3.08 17.53 -24.06
CA TYR A 60 2.85 18.10 -22.73
C TYR A 60 3.93 17.71 -21.70
N TRP A 61 4.58 16.55 -21.86
CA TRP A 61 5.74 16.18 -21.03
C TRP A 61 6.99 16.96 -21.41
N GLN A 62 7.18 17.25 -22.70
CA GLN A 62 8.27 18.10 -23.19
C GLN A 62 8.10 19.54 -22.70
N ASP A 63 6.87 20.07 -22.79
CA ASP A 63 6.51 21.40 -22.31
C ASP A 63 6.69 21.51 -20.79
N THR A 64 6.31 20.46 -20.05
CA THR A 64 6.53 20.38 -18.60
C THR A 64 8.02 20.46 -18.26
N ALA A 65 8.86 19.65 -18.91
CA ALA A 65 10.30 19.65 -18.68
C ALA A 65 10.93 21.02 -19.02
N ALA A 66 10.58 21.59 -20.17
CA ALA A 66 11.06 22.92 -20.58
C ALA A 66 10.62 24.03 -19.62
N TRP A 67 9.38 23.95 -19.12
CA TRP A 67 8.87 24.89 -18.12
C TRP A 67 9.61 24.77 -16.80
N LEU A 68 9.86 23.55 -16.31
CA LEU A 68 10.62 23.32 -15.08
C LEU A 68 12.04 23.87 -15.23
N ASP A 69 12.72 23.59 -16.33
CA ASP A 69 14.09 24.07 -16.55
C ASP A 69 14.16 25.61 -16.61
N ALA A 70 13.11 26.27 -17.12
CA ALA A 70 13.01 27.73 -17.16
C ALA A 70 12.64 28.37 -15.80
N ASN A 71 11.86 27.68 -14.96
CA ASN A 71 11.27 28.26 -13.73
C ASN A 71 11.85 27.70 -12.43
N ASN A 72 12.65 26.64 -12.50
CA ASN A 72 13.30 25.98 -11.37
C ASN A 72 14.78 26.34 -11.27
N SER A 73 15.19 27.50 -11.79
CA SER A 73 16.52 28.05 -11.54
C SER A 73 16.44 28.95 -10.30
N GLY A 74 17.17 28.61 -9.23
CA GLY A 74 17.27 29.48 -8.05
C GLY A 74 17.78 30.90 -8.38
N PRO A 75 17.75 31.86 -7.44
CA PRO A 75 18.22 33.22 -7.70
C PRO A 75 19.67 33.20 -8.22
N ARG A 76 19.88 33.65 -9.46
CA ARG A 76 21.20 33.74 -10.13
C ARG A 76 22.22 34.50 -9.25
N PRO A 77 23.39 33.92 -8.94
CA PRO A 77 24.58 34.73 -8.66
C PRO A 77 25.21 35.17 -9.99
N ALA A 78 25.81 36.36 -9.99
CA ALA A 78 26.41 37.00 -11.16
C ALA A 78 27.83 36.50 -11.52
N VAL A 79 28.15 35.20 -11.34
CA VAL A 79 29.50 34.67 -11.61
C VAL A 79 29.43 33.43 -12.51
N GLU A 80 30.32 33.40 -13.50
CA GLU A 80 30.33 32.53 -14.70
C GLU A 80 30.49 31.01 -14.44
N ASP A 81 30.60 30.54 -13.19
CA ASP A 81 30.73 29.12 -12.85
C ASP A 81 29.98 28.69 -11.56
N GLY A 82 29.05 29.51 -11.04
CA GLY A 82 28.26 29.24 -9.82
C GLY A 82 26.77 29.03 -10.12
N SER A 83 26.40 27.84 -10.60
CA SER A 83 25.00 27.50 -10.94
C SER A 83 24.07 27.61 -9.72
N PRO A 84 22.90 28.26 -9.82
CA PRO A 84 21.91 28.25 -8.76
C PRO A 84 21.47 26.80 -8.48
N HIS A 85 21.27 26.40 -7.23
CA HIS A 85 20.79 25.06 -6.87
C HIS A 85 19.29 24.94 -7.16
N PRO A 86 18.87 24.27 -8.25
CA PRO A 86 17.47 24.10 -8.58
C PRO A 86 16.78 23.17 -7.56
N GLY A 87 15.60 23.54 -7.06
CA GLY A 87 14.85 22.67 -6.15
C GLY A 87 14.51 21.33 -6.78
N ARG A 88 14.33 20.27 -5.98
CA ARG A 88 13.88 18.98 -6.51
C ARG A 88 12.40 19.08 -6.92
N VAL A 89 12.05 18.37 -7.99
CA VAL A 89 10.69 18.18 -8.47
C VAL A 89 10.20 16.80 -8.04
N LEU A 90 9.09 16.70 -7.33
CA LEU A 90 8.48 15.40 -6.99
C LEU A 90 7.38 15.06 -7.98
N VAL A 91 7.47 13.92 -8.67
CA VAL A 91 6.40 13.41 -9.55
C VAL A 91 5.42 12.57 -8.73
N VAL A 92 4.13 12.89 -8.81
CA VAL A 92 3.06 12.25 -8.04
C VAL A 92 1.84 11.94 -8.92
N PRO A 93 1.06 10.89 -8.63
CA PRO A 93 1.31 9.88 -7.60
C PRO A 93 2.46 8.95 -7.98
N GLY A 94 3.04 8.28 -6.97
CA GLY A 94 3.90 7.13 -7.18
C GLY A 94 3.16 6.00 -7.92
N ALA A 95 3.91 5.22 -8.68
CA ALA A 95 3.43 4.02 -9.36
C ALA A 95 4.61 3.03 -9.45
N PRO A 96 4.40 1.70 -9.39
CA PRO A 96 5.51 0.74 -9.47
C PRO A 96 6.41 0.93 -10.70
N PHE A 97 5.79 1.27 -11.83
CA PHE A 97 6.43 1.63 -13.09
C PHE A 97 5.60 2.70 -13.80
N ALA A 98 6.24 3.46 -14.67
CA ALA A 98 5.60 4.48 -15.49
C ALA A 98 4.82 3.83 -16.65
N THR A 99 3.52 3.60 -16.43
CA THR A 99 2.58 3.08 -17.45
C THR A 99 1.48 4.10 -17.71
N GLN A 100 1.60 4.86 -18.78
CA GLN A 100 0.65 5.89 -19.14
C GLN A 100 -0.41 5.39 -20.12
N LEU A 101 -1.49 6.15 -20.27
CA LEU A 101 -2.53 5.93 -21.27
C LEU A 101 -1.99 5.88 -22.70
N TRP A 102 -0.90 6.59 -22.98
CA TRP A 102 -0.26 6.64 -24.30
C TRP A 102 0.80 5.55 -24.51
N GLY A 103 1.25 4.85 -23.46
CA GLY A 103 2.25 3.80 -23.55
C GLY A 103 2.95 3.47 -22.22
N ASN A 104 3.74 2.42 -22.23
CA ASN A 104 4.55 1.96 -21.10
C ASN A 104 6.03 2.34 -21.32
N SER A 105 6.48 3.42 -20.70
CA SER A 105 7.88 3.86 -20.75
C SER A 105 8.78 3.12 -19.75
N HIS A 106 8.21 2.35 -18.82
CA HIS A 106 8.85 1.75 -17.64
C HIS A 106 9.45 2.79 -16.67
N ASP A 107 10.34 3.64 -17.18
CA ASP A 107 10.97 4.76 -16.49
C ASP A 107 10.18 6.06 -16.69
N GLU A 108 10.36 7.03 -15.81
CA GLU A 108 9.66 8.32 -15.87
C GLU A 108 10.05 9.16 -17.10
N PRO A 109 9.10 9.83 -17.77
CA PRO A 109 9.40 10.72 -18.90
C PRO A 109 10.41 11.83 -18.55
N LEU A 110 10.35 12.37 -17.32
CA LEU A 110 11.29 13.40 -16.86
C LEU A 110 12.73 12.91 -16.74
N GLN A 111 12.97 11.59 -16.63
CA GLN A 111 14.32 11.03 -16.60
C GLN A 111 15.12 11.31 -17.88
N VAL A 112 14.44 11.40 -19.02
CA VAL A 112 15.06 11.61 -20.34
C VAL A 112 14.89 13.06 -20.82
N LEU A 113 13.81 13.74 -20.41
CA LEU A 113 13.45 15.06 -20.94
C LEU A 113 14.01 16.24 -20.15
N GLY A 114 14.05 16.17 -18.81
CA GLY A 114 14.35 17.31 -17.95
C GLY A 114 15.83 17.42 -17.56
N SER A 115 16.29 18.65 -17.30
CA SER A 115 17.60 18.90 -16.68
C SER A 115 17.50 19.27 -15.19
N SER A 116 16.30 19.63 -14.73
CA SER A 116 15.99 19.86 -13.32
C SER A 116 16.11 18.58 -12.47
N PRO A 117 16.58 18.66 -11.20
CA PRO A 117 16.55 17.53 -10.28
C PRO A 117 15.11 17.09 -10.03
N TRP A 118 14.86 15.80 -10.06
CA TRP A 118 13.55 15.24 -9.85
C TRP A 118 13.62 13.99 -8.95
N GLY A 119 12.46 13.52 -8.50
CA GLY A 119 12.31 12.27 -7.78
C GLY A 119 10.88 11.74 -7.93
N VAL A 120 10.73 10.44 -7.71
CA VAL A 120 9.46 9.71 -7.74
C VAL A 120 9.51 8.59 -6.70
N ARG A 121 8.34 8.12 -6.26
CA ARG A 121 8.21 6.84 -5.57
C ARG A 121 7.80 5.77 -6.59
N ASP A 122 8.76 4.98 -7.06
CA ASP A 122 8.58 3.81 -7.92
C ASP A 122 8.74 2.49 -7.14
N SER A 123 8.66 1.32 -7.78
CA SER A 123 8.70 0.03 -7.07
C SER A 123 9.99 -0.21 -6.28
N ILE A 124 11.15 0.08 -6.87
CA ILE A 124 12.46 -0.10 -6.23
C ILE A 124 13.35 1.12 -6.54
N PRO A 125 13.23 2.19 -5.73
CA PRO A 125 14.09 3.35 -5.89
C PRO A 125 15.56 2.98 -5.68
N LEU A 126 16.45 3.54 -6.48
CA LEU A 126 17.91 3.39 -6.32
C LEU A 126 18.46 4.31 -5.20
N THR A 127 17.79 4.30 -4.05
CA THR A 127 18.11 5.10 -2.86
C THR A 127 18.21 4.21 -1.62
N PRO A 128 18.86 4.66 -0.54
CA PRO A 128 18.79 3.99 0.75
C PRO A 128 17.34 3.80 1.24
N PRO A 129 17.05 2.72 1.98
CA PRO A 129 15.69 2.42 2.45
C PRO A 129 15.09 3.52 3.34
N GLU A 130 15.92 4.27 4.06
CA GLU A 130 15.48 5.40 4.88
C GLU A 130 14.87 6.53 4.05
N THR A 131 15.40 6.76 2.84
CA THR A 131 14.82 7.72 1.88
C THR A 131 13.44 7.24 1.42
N ILE A 132 13.27 5.94 1.22
CA ILE A 132 11.99 5.33 0.82
C ILE A 132 10.95 5.56 1.91
N ARG A 133 11.27 5.34 3.19
CA ARG A 133 10.34 5.59 4.31
C ARG A 133 9.91 7.06 4.41
N ALA A 134 10.84 7.98 4.20
CA ALA A 134 10.53 9.41 4.17
C ALA A 134 9.55 9.76 3.03
N LEU A 135 9.75 9.20 1.83
CA LEU A 135 8.85 9.39 0.69
C LEU A 135 7.50 8.67 0.88
N ASP A 136 7.49 7.48 1.48
CA ASP A 136 6.26 6.71 1.75
C ASP A 136 5.35 7.42 2.75
N SER A 137 5.88 8.22 3.67
CA SER A 137 5.05 9.08 4.53
C SER A 137 4.18 10.04 3.71
N VAL A 138 4.73 10.61 2.64
CA VAL A 138 4.04 11.53 1.73
C VAL A 138 3.14 10.77 0.75
N GLN A 139 3.62 9.67 0.15
CA GLN A 139 2.83 8.86 -0.77
C GLN A 139 1.55 8.31 -0.12
N ARG A 140 1.60 7.95 1.18
CA ARG A 140 0.42 7.52 1.94
C ARG A 140 -0.68 8.58 2.01
N LEU A 141 -0.33 9.88 2.03
CA LEU A 141 -1.34 10.95 1.97
C LEU A 141 -2.04 10.97 0.61
N PHE A 142 -1.30 10.80 -0.48
CA PHE A 142 -1.87 10.74 -1.84
C PHE A 142 -2.74 9.50 -2.04
N ALA A 143 -2.29 8.33 -1.59
CA ALA A 143 -3.04 7.08 -1.66
C ALA A 143 -4.35 7.11 -0.86
N ALA A 144 -4.34 7.78 0.30
CA ALA A 144 -5.51 7.96 1.16
C ALA A 144 -6.40 9.16 0.75
N GLY A 145 -5.89 10.06 -0.09
CA GLY A 145 -6.53 11.35 -0.39
C GLY A 145 -6.68 12.25 0.83
N ARG A 146 -5.71 12.22 1.75
CA ARG A 146 -5.75 12.94 3.03
C ARG A 146 -4.85 14.17 2.98
N ALA A 147 -5.43 15.34 3.24
CA ALA A 147 -4.68 16.56 3.43
C ALA A 147 -3.91 16.58 4.77
N SER A 148 -2.80 17.31 4.81
CA SER A 148 -2.00 17.51 6.02
C SER A 148 -1.47 18.93 6.10
N ALA A 149 -1.57 19.54 7.28
CA ALA A 149 -1.02 20.86 7.55
C ALA A 149 0.53 20.88 7.49
N GLY A 150 1.18 19.71 7.65
CA GLY A 150 2.65 19.57 7.64
C GLY A 150 3.25 19.17 6.29
N LEU A 151 2.43 19.00 5.24
CA LEU A 151 2.90 18.49 3.94
C LEU A 151 3.92 19.41 3.28
N ALA A 152 3.61 20.71 3.14
CA ALA A 152 4.51 21.68 2.49
C ALA A 152 5.86 21.82 3.21
N ASP A 153 5.86 21.84 4.54
CA ASP A 153 7.10 21.93 5.34
C ASP A 153 7.96 20.66 5.22
N THR A 154 7.31 19.50 5.16
CA THR A 154 7.99 18.21 4.96
C THR A 154 8.62 18.12 3.57
N LEU A 155 7.88 18.52 2.52
CA LEU A 155 8.39 18.57 1.15
C LEU A 155 9.57 19.55 1.03
N ALA A 156 9.45 20.74 1.62
CA ALA A 156 10.53 21.73 1.63
C ALA A 156 11.80 21.17 2.32
N ARG A 157 11.67 20.49 3.47
CA ARG A 157 12.80 19.80 4.10
C ARG A 157 13.40 18.69 3.26
N GLN A 158 12.61 18.04 2.40
CA GLN A 158 13.11 17.06 1.45
C GLN A 158 13.83 17.69 0.24
N GLY A 159 13.95 19.02 0.21
CA GLY A 159 14.53 19.77 -0.90
C GLY A 159 13.59 19.89 -2.10
N ILE A 160 12.30 19.59 -1.92
CA ILE A 160 11.29 19.61 -2.98
C ILE A 160 10.68 21.01 -3.07
N SER A 161 10.75 21.61 -4.26
CA SER A 161 10.19 22.95 -4.54
C SER A 161 8.97 22.91 -5.45
N TYR A 162 8.83 21.85 -6.25
CA TYR A 162 7.67 21.63 -7.12
C TYR A 162 7.15 20.21 -6.99
N VAL A 163 5.84 20.06 -7.10
CA VAL A 163 5.13 18.78 -7.20
C VAL A 163 4.45 18.72 -8.55
N VAL A 164 4.82 17.74 -9.37
CA VAL A 164 4.22 17.48 -10.69
C VAL A 164 3.19 16.38 -10.53
N VAL A 165 1.91 16.74 -10.66
CA VAL A 165 0.78 15.82 -10.64
C VAL A 165 0.54 15.29 -12.04
N ARG A 166 0.78 13.99 -12.24
CA ARG A 166 0.53 13.28 -13.50
C ARG A 166 -0.80 12.53 -13.44
N ASN A 167 -1.73 12.92 -14.30
CA ASN A 167 -3.07 12.34 -14.38
C ASN A 167 -3.21 11.35 -15.54
N ASP A 168 -2.14 11.14 -16.32
CA ASP A 168 -2.09 10.32 -17.53
C ASP A 168 -1.70 8.85 -17.29
N LEU A 169 -1.63 8.40 -16.03
CA LEU A 169 -1.38 6.99 -15.69
C LEU A 169 -2.56 6.10 -16.11
N ASP A 170 -2.24 4.93 -16.66
CA ASP A 170 -3.22 3.95 -17.10
C ASP A 170 -4.00 3.40 -15.89
N PRO A 171 -5.35 3.43 -15.93
CA PRO A 171 -6.18 3.07 -14.79
C PRO A 171 -6.11 1.61 -14.38
N ASP A 172 -5.85 0.71 -15.32
CA ASP A 172 -6.00 -0.73 -15.13
C ASP A 172 -4.67 -1.37 -14.70
N THR A 173 -3.55 -0.86 -15.21
CA THR A 173 -2.24 -1.50 -15.10
C THR A 173 -1.24 -0.74 -14.23
N SER A 174 -1.40 0.57 -14.02
CA SER A 174 -0.44 1.38 -13.25
C SER A 174 -0.44 1.09 -11.76
N ARG A 175 -1.56 0.58 -11.20
CA ARG A 175 -1.72 0.32 -9.76
C ARG A 175 -1.28 1.50 -8.87
N SER A 176 -1.73 2.70 -9.24
CA SER A 176 -1.43 3.95 -8.54
C SER A 176 -2.69 4.59 -7.96
N ALA A 177 -2.50 5.54 -7.04
CA ALA A 177 -3.55 6.36 -6.50
C ALA A 177 -4.36 7.06 -7.61
N ARG A 178 -5.67 7.11 -7.42
CA ARG A 178 -6.57 7.82 -8.35
C ARG A 178 -6.29 9.32 -8.31
N PRO A 179 -6.29 10.03 -9.46
CA PRO A 179 -6.10 11.48 -9.50
C PRO A 179 -6.98 12.28 -8.53
N ILE A 180 -8.26 11.89 -8.36
CA ILE A 180 -9.19 12.55 -7.44
C ILE A 180 -8.69 12.58 -5.98
N LEU A 181 -7.95 11.55 -5.55
CA LEU A 181 -7.38 11.47 -4.21
C LEU A 181 -6.13 12.35 -4.08
N VAL A 182 -5.28 12.35 -5.12
CA VAL A 182 -4.08 13.21 -5.17
C VAL A 182 -4.47 14.69 -5.10
N HIS A 183 -5.48 15.10 -5.87
CA HIS A 183 -6.02 16.46 -5.83
C HIS A 183 -6.58 16.82 -4.45
N ARG A 184 -7.38 15.93 -3.83
CA ARG A 184 -7.89 16.15 -2.47
C ARG A 184 -6.77 16.38 -1.45
N ALA A 185 -5.69 15.59 -1.53
CA ALA A 185 -4.56 15.72 -0.64
C ALA A 185 -3.78 17.02 -0.88
N ILE A 186 -3.58 17.44 -2.14
CA ILE A 186 -2.81 18.64 -2.49
C ILE A 186 -3.62 19.91 -2.21
N GLU A 187 -4.83 20.02 -2.77
CA GLU A 187 -5.66 21.23 -2.67
C GLU A 187 -6.16 21.48 -1.24
N GLY A 188 -6.34 20.41 -0.45
CA GLY A 188 -6.69 20.52 0.96
C GLY A 188 -5.49 20.82 1.88
N SER A 189 -4.25 20.73 1.39
CA SER A 189 -3.06 20.98 2.19
C SER A 189 -2.56 22.42 2.02
N PRO A 190 -2.34 23.18 3.11
CA PRO A 190 -1.81 24.53 3.02
C PRO A 190 -0.36 24.54 2.49
N GLY A 191 0.01 25.59 1.77
CA GLY A 191 1.37 25.79 1.25
C GLY A 191 1.66 25.11 -0.09
N LEU A 192 0.64 24.62 -0.79
CA LEU A 192 0.75 24.09 -2.16
C LEU A 192 -0.10 24.94 -3.10
N THR A 193 0.55 25.57 -4.08
CA THR A 193 -0.13 26.49 -5.02
C THR A 193 0.06 26.02 -6.45
N LYS A 194 -1.04 25.84 -7.21
CA LYS A 194 -0.96 25.49 -8.64
C LYS A 194 -0.34 26.64 -9.45
N VAL A 195 0.67 26.34 -10.26
CA VAL A 195 1.42 27.34 -11.05
C VAL A 195 1.45 27.08 -12.55
N ALA A 196 1.25 25.83 -12.99
CA ALA A 196 1.15 25.48 -14.40
C ALA A 196 0.27 24.23 -14.62
N GLN A 197 -0.17 24.03 -15.86
CA GLN A 197 -0.86 22.82 -16.33
C GLN A 197 -0.56 22.60 -17.80
N PHE A 198 -0.47 21.34 -18.23
CA PHE A 198 -0.13 20.95 -19.60
C PHE A 198 -0.96 19.74 -20.05
N GLY A 199 -1.28 19.71 -21.35
CA GLY A 199 -2.05 18.64 -21.97
C GLY A 199 -3.57 18.80 -21.80
N GLU A 200 -4.32 18.18 -22.71
CA GLU A 200 -5.77 18.13 -22.66
C GLU A 200 -6.26 17.30 -21.47
N PRO A 201 -7.51 17.49 -21.01
CA PRO A 201 -8.09 16.66 -19.97
C PRO A 201 -8.09 15.16 -20.33
N VAL A 202 -7.44 14.35 -19.50
CA VAL A 202 -7.34 12.89 -19.65
C VAL A 202 -8.36 12.17 -18.77
N GLY A 203 -8.80 11.00 -19.20
CA GLY A 203 -9.74 10.16 -18.46
C GLY A 203 -10.51 9.22 -19.39
N PRO A 204 -11.32 8.30 -18.84
CA PRO A 204 -12.08 7.37 -19.65
C PRO A 204 -13.05 8.10 -20.59
N GLY A 205 -13.33 7.47 -21.73
CA GLY A 205 -14.38 7.90 -22.65
C GLY A 205 -15.74 7.89 -21.93
N SER A 206 -16.63 8.78 -22.32
CA SER A 206 -18.01 8.83 -21.83
C SER A 206 -18.91 8.20 -22.89
N LEU A 207 -19.57 7.09 -22.55
CA LEU A 207 -20.61 6.46 -23.34
C LEU A 207 -21.85 6.38 -22.47
N ASP A 208 -23.00 6.85 -22.96
CA ASP A 208 -24.23 6.87 -22.16
C ASP A 208 -24.58 5.48 -21.61
N GLY A 209 -24.82 5.39 -20.30
CA GLY A 209 -25.12 4.13 -19.61
C GLY A 209 -23.89 3.30 -19.25
N PHE A 210 -22.68 3.82 -19.48
CA PHE A 210 -21.42 3.17 -19.13
C PHE A 210 -20.48 4.10 -18.38
N VAL A 211 -20.06 3.64 -17.20
CA VAL A 211 -19.10 4.34 -16.34
C VAL A 211 -17.88 3.44 -16.09
N THR A 212 -16.73 4.04 -15.83
CA THR A 212 -15.51 3.31 -15.43
C THR A 212 -15.13 3.68 -14.01
N ASP A 213 -14.72 2.68 -13.22
CA ASP A 213 -14.21 2.83 -11.85
C ASP A 213 -15.16 3.66 -10.97
N SER A 214 -16.47 3.38 -11.06
CA SER A 214 -17.54 4.07 -10.32
C SER A 214 -17.52 5.61 -10.46
N GLY A 215 -16.98 6.12 -11.57
CA GLY A 215 -16.89 7.56 -11.83
C GLY A 215 -15.82 8.28 -10.99
N LEU A 216 -14.90 7.53 -10.37
CA LEU A 216 -13.82 8.05 -9.53
C LEU A 216 -12.63 8.60 -10.32
N ARG A 217 -12.74 8.67 -11.66
CA ARG A 217 -11.72 9.20 -12.57
C ARG A 217 -12.27 10.40 -13.35
N PRO A 218 -12.48 11.55 -12.67
CA PRO A 218 -12.85 12.78 -13.36
C PRO A 218 -11.73 13.22 -14.30
N ARG A 219 -12.09 14.01 -15.31
CA ARG A 219 -11.12 14.49 -16.31
C ARG A 219 -10.33 15.67 -15.76
N TYR A 220 -9.03 15.48 -15.58
CA TYR A 220 -8.05 16.52 -15.23
C TYR A 220 -7.06 16.71 -16.38
N PRO A 221 -6.43 17.89 -16.53
CA PRO A 221 -5.28 18.06 -17.42
C PRO A 221 -4.24 16.95 -17.20
N ALA A 222 -3.58 16.51 -18.27
CA ALA A 222 -2.61 15.40 -18.21
C ALA A 222 -1.51 15.63 -17.16
N VAL A 223 -0.99 16.85 -17.07
CA VAL A 223 0.02 17.25 -16.09
C VAL A 223 -0.37 18.57 -15.43
N GLU A 224 -0.22 18.65 -14.11
CA GLU A 224 -0.32 19.90 -13.35
C GLU A 224 0.92 20.10 -12.47
N VAL A 225 1.33 21.35 -12.28
CA VAL A 225 2.52 21.69 -11.50
C VAL A 225 2.11 22.58 -10.33
N PHE A 226 2.46 22.15 -9.12
CA PHE A 226 2.25 22.87 -7.87
C PHE A 226 3.59 23.30 -7.30
N LYS A 227 3.65 24.52 -6.77
CA LYS A 227 4.80 25.06 -6.06
C LYS A 227 4.64 24.82 -4.56
N VAL A 228 5.73 24.43 -3.92
CA VAL A 228 5.81 24.26 -2.47
C VAL A 228 6.22 25.58 -1.83
N GLU A 229 5.35 26.11 -0.98
CA GLU A 229 5.52 27.39 -0.29
C GLU A 229 5.40 27.16 1.23
N PRO A 230 6.51 26.82 1.92
CA PRO A 230 6.48 26.64 3.36
C PRO A 230 6.20 27.98 4.05
N ALA A 231 5.64 27.97 5.26
CA ALA A 231 5.16 29.20 5.87
C ALA A 231 6.27 30.22 6.22
N ASN A 232 7.52 29.78 6.28
CA ASN A 232 8.67 30.65 6.41
C ASN A 232 9.60 30.45 5.20
N PRO A 233 9.73 31.44 4.30
CA PRO A 233 10.59 31.34 3.12
C PRO A 233 12.07 31.12 3.46
N ALA A 234 12.51 31.51 4.66
CA ALA A 234 13.86 31.24 5.16
C ALA A 234 14.10 29.76 5.45
N ASP A 235 13.04 28.99 5.73
CA ASP A 235 13.04 27.53 5.94
C ASP A 235 12.84 26.76 4.62
N SER A 236 12.85 27.46 3.48
CA SER A 236 12.94 26.86 2.15
C SER A 236 14.40 26.90 1.70
N PRO A 237 15.27 26.00 2.17
CA PRO A 237 16.45 25.73 1.39
C PRO A 237 15.91 25.12 0.10
N ALA A 238 16.20 25.76 -1.04
CA ALA A 238 16.29 25.01 -2.28
C ALA A 238 17.23 23.80 -2.05
N SER A 239 17.45 22.94 -3.03
CA SER A 239 18.41 21.81 -2.91
C SER A 239 19.86 22.19 -2.53
N ALA A 240 20.15 23.47 -2.29
CA ALA A 240 21.39 24.03 -1.77
C ALA A 240 21.77 23.46 -0.39
N PRO A 241 23.09 23.32 -0.14
CA PRO A 241 23.60 22.99 1.18
C PRO A 241 23.32 24.11 2.21
N TYR A 242 23.13 23.72 3.46
CA TYR A 242 22.90 24.64 4.57
C TYR A 242 23.62 24.20 5.84
N LEU A 243 23.83 25.15 6.75
CA LEU A 243 24.35 24.94 8.09
C LEU A 243 23.22 24.99 9.11
N VAL A 244 23.36 24.20 10.16
CA VAL A 244 22.48 24.21 11.33
C VAL A 244 23.30 24.00 12.59
N GLU A 245 22.97 24.68 13.68
CA GLU A 245 23.61 24.44 14.96
C GLU A 245 23.20 23.07 15.53
N ALA A 246 24.17 22.22 15.85
CA ALA A 246 23.91 20.84 16.27
C ALA A 246 23.10 20.76 17.58
N ALA A 247 23.24 21.76 18.45
CA ALA A 247 22.51 21.88 19.71
C ALA A 247 21.05 22.35 19.54
N ALA A 248 20.74 23.05 18.44
CA ALA A 248 19.39 23.51 18.13
C ALA A 248 18.54 22.44 17.43
N MET A 249 19.19 21.47 16.76
CA MET A 249 18.51 20.35 16.11
C MET A 249 17.77 19.51 17.16
N ALA A 250 16.49 19.22 16.91
CA ALA A 250 15.74 18.30 17.75
C ALA A 250 16.31 16.87 17.66
N ARG A 251 16.14 16.09 18.72
CA ARG A 251 16.44 14.66 18.74
C ARG A 251 15.14 13.87 18.74
N VAL A 252 15.01 12.96 17.79
CA VAL A 252 13.82 12.13 17.62
C VAL A 252 14.23 10.67 17.77
N ASP A 253 13.67 9.99 18.76
CA ASP A 253 13.81 8.54 18.91
C ASP A 253 12.68 7.89 18.09
N GLY A 254 12.99 7.57 16.84
CA GLY A 254 11.98 7.24 15.84
C GLY A 254 12.52 6.90 14.46
N GLY A 255 11.61 6.73 13.49
CA GLY A 255 11.92 6.57 12.07
C GLY A 255 11.82 7.90 11.29
N PRO A 256 12.39 7.96 10.06
CA PRO A 256 12.34 9.15 9.20
C PRO A 256 10.91 9.64 8.89
N GLU A 257 9.94 8.72 8.84
CA GLU A 257 8.54 8.99 8.55
C GLU A 257 7.82 9.81 9.64
N SER A 258 8.38 9.88 10.86
CA SER A 258 7.82 10.66 11.97
C SER A 258 7.77 12.17 11.69
N LEU A 259 8.64 12.66 10.81
CA LEU A 259 8.77 14.08 10.48
C LEU A 259 7.46 14.71 10.02
N LEU A 260 6.71 14.01 9.16
CA LEU A 260 5.45 14.52 8.60
C LEU A 260 4.43 14.80 9.70
N ARG A 261 4.27 13.84 10.62
CA ARG A 261 3.32 13.96 11.74
C ARG A 261 3.76 15.02 12.74
N LEU A 262 5.05 15.05 13.10
CA LEU A 262 5.60 16.05 14.03
C LEU A 262 5.35 17.47 13.56
N ASP A 263 5.56 17.74 12.27
CA ASP A 263 5.29 19.04 11.68
C ASP A 263 3.81 19.39 11.60
N GLU A 264 2.97 18.43 11.22
CA GLU A 264 1.53 18.60 11.25
C GLU A 264 1.07 19.00 12.67
N ARG A 265 1.58 18.34 13.71
CA ARG A 265 1.24 18.69 15.11
C ARG A 265 1.71 20.09 15.49
N ARG A 266 2.92 20.48 15.09
CA ARG A 266 3.42 21.83 15.36
C ARG A 266 2.54 22.88 14.68
N ARG A 267 2.13 22.65 13.43
CA ARG A 267 1.19 23.53 12.72
C ARG A 267 -0.16 23.63 13.39
N LEU A 268 -0.74 22.49 13.77
CA LEU A 268 -2.03 22.45 14.48
C LEU A 268 -1.96 23.11 15.87
N ALA A 269 -0.78 23.15 16.48
CA ALA A 269 -0.51 23.85 17.74
C ALA A 269 -0.13 25.34 17.56
N GLY A 270 -0.08 25.85 16.32
CA GLY A 270 0.35 27.23 16.03
C GLY A 270 1.85 27.48 16.24
N LEU A 271 2.66 26.43 16.22
CA LEU A 271 4.11 26.47 16.36
C LEU A 271 4.80 26.45 14.99
N PRO A 272 6.01 27.02 14.86
CA PRO A 272 6.85 26.85 13.67
C PRO A 272 7.22 25.38 13.47
N PRO A 273 7.54 24.93 12.23
CA PRO A 273 7.95 23.55 11.95
C PRO A 273 9.20 23.18 12.73
N LEU A 274 9.51 21.88 12.85
CA LEU A 274 10.63 21.41 13.67
C LEU A 274 12.00 21.90 13.14
N GLY A 275 12.12 22.05 11.83
CA GLY A 275 13.39 22.28 11.15
C GLY A 275 14.21 20.99 11.02
N PRO A 276 15.50 21.08 10.65
CA PRO A 276 16.38 19.91 10.62
C PRO A 276 16.49 19.22 11.99
N MET A 277 16.31 17.90 12.00
CA MET A 277 16.44 17.07 13.20
C MET A 277 17.41 15.92 12.98
N LEU A 278 17.81 15.28 14.09
CA LEU A 278 18.58 14.05 14.05
C LEU A 278 17.78 12.93 14.73
N LEU A 279 17.80 11.74 14.12
CA LEU A 279 17.39 10.56 14.87
C LEU A 279 18.37 10.32 16.02
N THR A 280 17.88 9.82 17.14
CA THR A 280 18.71 9.63 18.33
C THR A 280 19.91 8.70 18.06
N PRO A 281 19.75 7.54 17.40
CA PRO A 281 20.89 6.69 17.02
C PRO A 281 21.87 7.41 16.08
N ASP A 282 21.39 8.15 15.09
CA ASP A 282 22.23 8.90 14.14
C ASP A 282 23.09 9.97 14.84
N ALA A 283 22.51 10.68 15.80
CA ALA A 283 23.22 11.67 16.59
C ALA A 283 24.33 11.01 17.44
N LEU A 284 23.99 9.93 18.16
CA LEU A 284 24.94 9.23 19.03
C LEU A 284 26.07 8.58 18.22
N GLY A 285 25.75 7.97 17.06
CA GLY A 285 26.73 7.38 16.14
C GLY A 285 27.72 8.40 15.58
N ALA A 286 27.30 9.66 15.41
CA ALA A 286 28.15 10.77 15.02
C ALA A 286 28.90 11.45 16.20
N GLY A 287 28.76 10.95 17.42
CA GLY A 287 29.39 11.51 18.62
C GLY A 287 28.70 12.78 19.16
N LEU A 288 27.47 13.07 18.73
CA LEU A 288 26.66 14.17 19.24
C LEU A 288 25.83 13.71 20.45
N SER A 289 25.60 14.61 21.40
CA SER A 289 24.76 14.30 22.56
C SER A 289 23.27 14.29 22.22
N ALA A 290 22.49 13.47 22.94
CA ALA A 290 21.03 13.44 22.91
C ALA A 290 20.39 13.60 24.30
N PRO A 291 20.60 14.72 25.00
CA PRO A 291 20.15 14.87 26.40
C PRO A 291 18.63 14.95 26.55
N VAL A 292 17.92 15.39 25.51
CA VAL A 292 16.47 15.62 25.50
C VAL A 292 15.92 15.10 24.17
N VAL A 293 14.95 14.18 24.21
CA VAL A 293 14.46 13.48 23.02
C VAL A 293 12.93 13.48 22.92
N THR A 294 12.41 13.56 21.70
CA THR A 294 11.02 13.23 21.38
C THR A 294 10.94 11.74 21.06
N VAL A 295 10.15 10.98 21.81
CA VAL A 295 9.94 9.54 21.56
C VAL A 295 8.74 9.36 20.64
N THR A 296 8.86 8.52 19.62
CA THR A 296 7.78 8.21 18.69
C THR A 296 7.48 6.71 18.66
N ASP A 297 6.34 6.33 18.10
CA ASP A 297 6.00 4.93 17.80
C ASP A 297 6.38 4.52 16.37
N THR A 298 7.52 5.03 15.87
CA THR A 298 8.07 4.68 14.55
C THR A 298 9.52 4.18 14.69
N PRO A 299 10.05 3.33 13.80
CA PRO A 299 9.36 2.62 12.72
C PRO A 299 8.58 1.40 13.23
N LEU A 300 7.33 1.23 12.80
CA LEU A 300 6.50 0.08 13.19
C LEU A 300 6.94 -1.21 12.49
N ALA A 301 6.89 -2.34 13.20
CA ALA A 301 7.14 -3.65 12.65
C ALA A 301 5.99 -4.09 11.74
N ARG A 302 6.21 -3.99 10.42
CA ARG A 302 5.28 -4.42 9.36
C ARG A 302 5.97 -5.38 8.41
N GLU A 303 5.19 -6.02 7.55
CA GLU A 303 5.67 -6.72 6.36
C GLU A 303 5.17 -6.00 5.11
N THR A 304 6.05 -5.83 4.12
CA THR A 304 5.80 -4.96 2.97
C THR A 304 5.88 -5.76 1.66
N ASP A 305 4.93 -5.53 0.76
CA ASP A 305 4.99 -6.01 -0.62
C ASP A 305 5.71 -4.99 -1.51
N TYR A 306 7.00 -5.21 -1.72
CA TYR A 306 7.90 -4.30 -2.47
C TYR A 306 7.47 -4.01 -3.92
N GLY A 307 6.60 -4.84 -4.52
CA GLY A 307 6.10 -4.62 -5.88
C GLY A 307 5.05 -3.52 -6.01
N ARG A 308 4.64 -2.91 -4.91
CA ARG A 308 3.56 -1.91 -4.82
C ARG A 308 4.02 -0.68 -4.04
N VAL A 309 3.31 0.43 -4.25
CA VAL A 309 3.57 1.72 -3.58
C VAL A 309 2.40 2.17 -2.70
N ASP A 310 1.18 1.77 -3.06
CA ASP A 310 -0.05 2.12 -2.35
C ASP A 310 -0.66 0.90 -1.63
N ASP A 311 -1.13 1.12 -0.40
CA ASP A 311 -1.82 0.13 0.44
C ASP A 311 -1.07 -1.23 0.50
N HIS A 312 0.26 -1.19 0.69
CA HIS A 312 1.20 -2.30 0.44
C HIS A 312 1.92 -2.86 1.67
N SER A 313 1.68 -2.30 2.86
CA SER A 313 2.25 -2.75 4.12
C SER A 313 1.18 -3.38 5.02
N SER A 314 1.55 -4.46 5.72
CA SER A 314 0.66 -5.18 6.62
C SER A 314 0.22 -4.34 7.83
N ALA A 315 -0.72 -4.85 8.62
CA ALA A 315 -0.93 -4.36 9.99
C ALA A 315 0.34 -4.51 10.85
N VAL A 316 0.38 -3.82 12.00
CA VAL A 316 1.49 -3.95 12.98
C VAL A 316 1.56 -5.39 13.49
N ARG A 317 2.78 -5.93 13.55
CA ARG A 317 3.06 -7.32 13.89
C ARG A 317 3.69 -7.48 15.27
N THR A 318 3.58 -8.69 15.80
CA THR A 318 4.40 -9.15 16.92
C THR A 318 5.69 -9.82 16.41
N THR A 319 6.69 -10.00 17.28
CA THR A 319 7.98 -10.61 16.94
C THR A 319 7.84 -12.04 16.41
N ASP A 320 6.83 -12.75 16.88
CA ASP A 320 6.68 -14.17 16.66
C ASP A 320 5.70 -14.48 15.52
N ASP A 321 5.12 -13.46 14.88
CA ASP A 321 4.18 -13.67 13.79
C ASP A 321 4.88 -14.30 12.59
N PRO A 322 4.21 -15.24 11.89
CA PRO A 322 4.79 -15.89 10.72
C PRO A 322 5.06 -14.89 9.59
N ARG A 323 6.10 -15.15 8.79
CA ARG A 323 6.40 -14.37 7.58
C ARG A 323 5.56 -14.88 6.42
N ASN A 324 4.91 -13.97 5.70
CA ASN A 324 4.11 -14.29 4.52
C ASN A 324 4.88 -14.10 3.21
N THR A 325 5.99 -13.36 3.26
CA THR A 325 6.91 -13.14 2.15
C THR A 325 8.24 -13.86 2.35
N PHE A 326 8.88 -14.25 1.24
CA PHE A 326 10.18 -14.93 1.25
C PHE A 326 11.37 -13.96 1.17
N ASN A 327 11.19 -12.75 1.71
CA ASN A 327 12.22 -11.71 1.72
C ASN A 327 13.12 -11.80 2.95
N ARG A 328 14.42 -11.56 2.78
CA ARG A 328 15.39 -11.52 3.90
C ARG A 328 14.98 -10.52 4.98
N VAL A 329 14.48 -9.35 4.57
CA VAL A 329 13.95 -8.30 5.46
C VAL A 329 12.45 -8.10 5.19
N PRO A 330 11.62 -7.96 6.24
CA PRO A 330 10.17 -7.84 6.10
C PRO A 330 9.71 -6.47 5.60
N ASP A 331 10.44 -5.41 5.91
CA ASP A 331 10.14 -4.02 5.57
C ASP A 331 11.43 -3.24 5.29
N TYR A 332 11.31 -2.00 4.80
CA TYR A 332 12.44 -1.09 4.59
C TYR A 332 13.14 -0.78 5.93
N PRO A 333 14.39 -1.22 6.14
CA PRO A 333 15.09 -1.04 7.41
C PRO A 333 15.55 0.41 7.59
N VAL A 334 15.72 0.82 8.85
CA VAL A 334 16.27 2.14 9.23
C VAL A 334 17.54 1.91 10.05
N GLY A 335 18.72 2.11 9.45
CA GLY A 335 20.03 2.11 10.11
C GLY A 335 20.12 1.28 11.40
N ASP A 336 20.52 1.94 12.49
CA ASP A 336 20.63 1.36 13.84
C ASP A 336 19.35 1.55 14.69
N THR A 337 18.19 1.79 14.06
CA THR A 337 16.91 1.97 14.77
C THR A 337 16.10 0.67 14.74
N ASP A 338 15.87 0.08 15.90
CA ASP A 338 15.06 -1.14 16.02
C ASP A 338 13.58 -0.88 15.71
N PRO A 339 12.89 -1.79 15.00
CA PRO A 339 11.47 -1.67 14.76
C PRO A 339 10.64 -1.90 16.03
N ILE A 340 9.51 -1.21 16.11
CA ILE A 340 8.58 -1.25 17.23
C ILE A 340 7.49 -2.29 16.97
N TYR A 341 7.41 -3.28 17.86
CA TYR A 341 6.47 -4.41 17.75
C TYR A 341 5.19 -4.19 18.56
N ALA A 342 4.12 -4.84 18.11
CA ALA A 342 2.95 -5.04 18.94
C ALA A 342 3.14 -6.19 19.94
N GLN A 343 2.31 -6.19 20.97
CA GLN A 343 2.23 -7.18 22.03
C GLN A 343 0.78 -7.56 22.29
N TRP A 344 0.58 -8.83 22.66
CA TRP A 344 -0.68 -9.34 23.16
C TRP A 344 -0.66 -9.40 24.68
N VAL A 345 -1.79 -9.08 25.30
CA VAL A 345 -2.00 -9.19 26.76
C VAL A 345 -3.22 -10.06 27.01
N GLY A 346 -3.09 -11.04 27.91
CA GLY A 346 -4.14 -12.00 28.28
C GLY A 346 -4.14 -13.27 27.43
N GLY A 347 -3.68 -13.16 26.18
CA GLY A 347 -3.48 -14.29 25.28
C GLY A 347 -3.12 -13.83 23.87
N ARG A 348 -2.27 -14.60 23.20
CA ARG A 348 -1.82 -14.35 21.84
C ARG A 348 -2.86 -14.81 20.82
N LEU A 349 -3.21 -13.95 19.87
CA LEU A 349 -3.99 -14.32 18.70
C LEU A 349 -3.06 -14.71 17.55
N SER A 350 -3.38 -15.82 16.89
CA SER A 350 -2.78 -16.22 15.61
C SER A 350 -3.88 -16.63 14.64
N VAL A 351 -3.62 -16.46 13.34
CA VAL A 351 -4.59 -16.76 12.27
C VAL A 351 -3.90 -17.52 11.15
N SER A 352 -4.69 -18.24 10.35
CA SER A 352 -4.21 -18.92 9.15
C SER A 352 -3.73 -17.95 8.07
N SER A 353 -4.48 -16.86 7.86
CA SER A 353 -4.18 -15.75 6.97
C SER A 353 -5.05 -14.54 7.34
N SER A 354 -4.70 -13.37 6.82
CA SER A 354 -5.49 -12.16 6.99
C SER A 354 -5.48 -11.29 5.73
N ALA A 355 -6.56 -10.55 5.50
CA ALA A 355 -6.60 -9.46 4.53
C ALA A 355 -5.72 -8.26 4.95
N SER A 356 -5.18 -8.27 6.17
CA SER A 356 -4.14 -7.35 6.64
C SER A 356 -2.71 -7.81 6.33
N ASP A 357 -2.52 -9.01 5.77
CA ASP A 357 -1.19 -9.48 5.34
C ASP A 357 -0.72 -8.72 4.09
N SER A 358 0.58 -8.57 3.91
CA SER A 358 1.15 -7.89 2.73
C SER A 358 0.80 -8.56 1.40
N THR A 359 0.45 -9.85 1.42
CA THR A 359 0.06 -10.65 0.25
C THR A 359 -1.41 -10.49 -0.13
N ALA A 360 -2.17 -9.66 0.57
CA ALA A 360 -3.59 -9.42 0.27
C ALA A 360 -3.75 -8.66 -1.06
N LEU A 361 -4.68 -9.14 -1.89
CA LEU A 361 -5.13 -8.49 -3.12
C LEU A 361 -6.64 -8.21 -3.04
N PRO A 362 -7.13 -7.10 -3.64
CA PRO A 362 -6.37 -6.11 -4.41
C PRO A 362 -5.56 -5.11 -3.57
N ASN A 363 -6.01 -4.82 -2.34
CA ASN A 363 -5.36 -3.90 -1.40
C ASN A 363 -5.15 -4.60 -0.05
N VAL A 364 -4.16 -4.16 0.72
CA VAL A 364 -4.02 -4.57 2.12
C VAL A 364 -5.02 -3.81 2.97
N SER A 365 -5.74 -4.50 3.86
CA SER A 365 -6.69 -3.93 4.81
C SER A 365 -6.18 -4.14 6.25
N PRO A 366 -5.39 -3.19 6.81
CA PRO A 366 -4.88 -3.30 8.17
C PRO A 366 -5.97 -3.46 9.23
N ALA A 367 -7.13 -2.83 9.00
CA ALA A 367 -8.30 -2.94 9.88
C ALA A 367 -8.92 -4.35 9.94
N SER A 368 -8.49 -5.28 9.08
CA SER A 368 -8.93 -6.67 9.06
C SER A 368 -7.95 -7.63 9.75
N ALA A 369 -7.02 -7.08 10.55
CA ALA A 369 -6.07 -7.82 11.37
C ALA A 369 -6.76 -8.62 12.49
N PRO A 370 -6.08 -9.60 13.11
CA PRO A 370 -6.65 -10.42 14.19
C PRO A 370 -7.20 -9.59 15.37
N ALA A 371 -6.62 -8.42 15.64
CA ALA A 371 -7.07 -7.53 16.71
C ALA A 371 -8.51 -7.02 16.51
N ALA A 372 -8.99 -6.94 15.27
CA ALA A 372 -10.34 -6.51 14.94
C ALA A 372 -11.42 -7.52 15.35
N ALA A 373 -11.06 -8.73 15.78
CA ALA A 373 -12.00 -9.70 16.34
C ALA A 373 -12.24 -9.50 17.84
N ILE A 374 -11.49 -8.63 18.53
CA ILE A 374 -11.55 -8.48 20.00
C ILE A 374 -11.67 -7.01 20.46
N ASP A 375 -11.91 -6.09 19.53
CA ASP A 375 -12.00 -4.65 19.82
C ASP A 375 -13.39 -4.21 20.30
N GLY A 376 -14.38 -5.12 20.24
CA GLY A 376 -15.75 -4.90 20.71
C GLY A 376 -16.60 -4.01 19.79
N ASP A 377 -16.21 -3.83 18.53
CA ASP A 377 -16.92 -3.00 17.56
C ASP A 377 -17.57 -3.86 16.48
N SER A 378 -18.87 -3.68 16.25
CA SER A 378 -19.63 -4.48 15.29
C SER A 378 -19.37 -4.11 13.82
N SER A 379 -18.59 -3.06 13.56
CA SER A 379 -18.21 -2.62 12.22
C SER A 379 -16.78 -3.00 11.82
N THR A 380 -16.00 -3.56 12.73
CA THR A 380 -14.67 -4.13 12.47
C THR A 380 -14.75 -5.65 12.45
N SER A 381 -13.84 -6.32 11.75
CA SER A 381 -13.80 -7.78 11.71
C SER A 381 -12.42 -8.24 11.26
N TRP A 382 -11.90 -9.29 11.89
CA TRP A 382 -10.83 -10.06 11.24
C TRP A 382 -11.42 -10.73 9.99
N VAL A 383 -10.67 -10.68 8.88
CA VAL A 383 -11.03 -11.32 7.61
C VAL A 383 -9.82 -12.04 7.05
N SER A 384 -10.00 -13.28 6.58
CA SER A 384 -8.95 -14.08 5.94
C SER A 384 -8.56 -13.52 4.56
N ASN A 385 -7.38 -13.93 4.05
CA ASN A 385 -6.93 -13.53 2.73
C ASN A 385 -7.87 -14.08 1.63
N ALA A 386 -8.22 -13.26 0.64
CA ALA A 386 -9.14 -13.60 -0.45
C ALA A 386 -8.54 -14.53 -1.52
N LEU A 387 -7.22 -14.74 -1.51
CA LEU A 387 -6.53 -15.62 -2.46
C LEU A 387 -6.55 -17.11 -2.03
N GLN A 388 -7.24 -17.43 -0.95
CA GLN A 388 -7.32 -18.77 -0.38
C GLN A 388 -8.78 -19.19 -0.20
N ASN A 389 -9.03 -20.49 0.00
CA ASN A 389 -10.37 -20.97 0.33
C ASN A 389 -10.78 -20.49 1.73
N ALA A 390 -12.08 -20.22 1.93
CA ALA A 390 -12.64 -19.93 3.25
C ALA A 390 -12.60 -21.15 4.17
N VAL A 391 -12.97 -22.31 3.64
CA VAL A 391 -12.93 -23.58 4.38
C VAL A 391 -11.48 -23.94 4.68
N GLY A 392 -11.18 -24.18 5.96
CA GLY A 392 -9.84 -24.44 6.48
C GLY A 392 -9.16 -23.21 7.09
N GLN A 393 -9.69 -21.99 6.90
CA GLN A 393 -9.20 -20.81 7.60
C GLN A 393 -9.56 -20.88 9.08
N TRP A 394 -8.69 -20.35 9.93
CA TRP A 394 -8.87 -20.40 11.38
C TRP A 394 -8.32 -19.16 12.10
N LEU A 395 -8.90 -18.89 13.27
CA LEU A 395 -8.39 -17.98 14.29
C LEU A 395 -8.16 -18.77 15.58
N GLN A 396 -6.99 -18.60 16.19
CA GLN A 396 -6.61 -19.25 17.43
C GLN A 396 -6.21 -18.22 18.49
N VAL A 397 -6.60 -18.50 19.73
CA VAL A 397 -6.09 -17.80 20.91
C VAL A 397 -5.30 -18.78 21.76
N ASP A 398 -4.07 -18.42 22.06
CA ASP A 398 -3.18 -19.08 23.01
C ASP A 398 -3.15 -18.22 24.29
N PHE A 399 -3.79 -18.68 25.36
CA PHE A 399 -3.95 -17.89 26.58
C PHE A 399 -2.66 -17.81 27.39
N ASP A 400 -2.38 -16.65 27.99
CA ASP A 400 -1.23 -16.49 28.90
C ASP A 400 -1.37 -17.40 30.14
N HIS A 401 -2.62 -17.63 30.55
CA HIS A 401 -3.00 -18.56 31.61
C HIS A 401 -4.14 -19.46 31.13
N PRO A 402 -4.06 -20.79 31.31
CA PRO A 402 -5.12 -21.70 30.89
C PRO A 402 -6.47 -21.34 31.53
N VAL A 403 -7.54 -21.37 30.73
CA VAL A 403 -8.91 -21.11 31.20
C VAL A 403 -9.61 -22.42 31.53
N THR A 404 -10.53 -22.40 32.50
CA THR A 404 -11.35 -23.56 32.91
C THR A 404 -12.82 -23.17 32.96
N ASN A 405 -13.73 -24.10 32.65
CA ASN A 405 -15.18 -23.83 32.66
C ASN A 405 -15.54 -22.56 31.87
N ALA A 406 -14.99 -22.42 30.66
CA ALA A 406 -15.16 -21.22 29.85
C ALA A 406 -16.14 -21.45 28.68
N THR A 407 -16.79 -20.37 28.29
CA THR A 407 -17.59 -20.28 27.07
C THR A 407 -16.97 -19.25 26.15
N VAL A 408 -17.03 -19.49 24.84
CA VAL A 408 -16.65 -18.51 23.83
C VAL A 408 -17.89 -18.00 23.13
N THR A 409 -17.97 -16.70 22.89
CA THR A 409 -19.00 -16.09 22.05
C THR A 409 -18.35 -15.55 20.80
N ILE A 410 -18.86 -15.99 19.66
CA ILE A 410 -18.31 -15.71 18.33
C ILE A 410 -19.40 -15.04 17.50
N THR A 411 -19.09 -13.89 16.90
CA THR A 411 -19.96 -13.20 15.94
C THR A 411 -19.36 -13.33 14.54
N PRO A 412 -19.83 -14.26 13.70
CA PRO A 412 -19.29 -14.43 12.36
C PRO A 412 -19.62 -13.23 11.47
N SER A 413 -18.65 -12.71 10.73
CA SER A 413 -18.87 -11.59 9.80
C SER A 413 -19.55 -12.08 8.52
N ALA A 414 -20.36 -11.23 7.88
CA ALA A 414 -20.76 -11.45 6.49
C ALA A 414 -19.59 -11.05 5.57
N THR A 415 -19.13 -11.94 4.70
CA THR A 415 -18.07 -11.62 3.73
C THR A 415 -18.67 -10.94 2.51
N ALA A 416 -17.94 -9.98 1.93
CA ALA A 416 -18.46 -9.15 0.83
C ALA A 416 -18.62 -9.92 -0.48
N VAL A 417 -17.82 -10.98 -0.70
CA VAL A 417 -17.78 -11.74 -1.95
C VAL A 417 -17.76 -13.24 -1.67
N GLY A 418 -18.53 -13.99 -2.45
CA GLY A 418 -18.55 -15.46 -2.44
C GLY A 418 -19.53 -16.07 -1.43
N ALA A 419 -19.54 -17.40 -1.39
CA ALA A 419 -20.36 -18.20 -0.50
C ALA A 419 -20.03 -17.92 0.97
N GLN A 420 -21.07 -17.87 1.81
CA GLN A 420 -20.92 -17.50 3.21
C GLN A 420 -20.60 -18.74 4.05
N VAL A 421 -19.67 -18.63 4.99
CA VAL A 421 -19.45 -19.68 6.00
C VAL A 421 -20.71 -19.83 6.85
N ARG A 422 -21.15 -21.07 7.10
CA ARG A 422 -22.33 -21.39 7.94
C ARG A 422 -22.06 -22.43 9.02
N ARG A 423 -20.85 -22.97 9.07
CA ARG A 423 -20.45 -23.98 10.06
C ARG A 423 -19.03 -23.73 10.54
N LEU A 424 -18.88 -23.67 11.86
CA LEU A 424 -17.61 -23.50 12.57
C LEU A 424 -17.28 -24.77 13.36
N GLU A 425 -16.00 -25.05 13.50
CA GLU A 425 -15.45 -26.01 14.44
C GLU A 425 -14.62 -25.26 15.49
N VAL A 426 -14.97 -25.41 16.75
CA VAL A 426 -14.23 -24.89 17.90
C VAL A 426 -13.45 -26.04 18.52
N SER A 427 -12.13 -25.98 18.44
CA SER A 427 -11.21 -27.02 18.92
C SER A 427 -10.38 -26.53 20.11
N THR A 428 -10.09 -27.46 21.02
CA THR A 428 -9.27 -27.27 22.22
C THR A 428 -8.43 -28.52 22.46
N VAL A 429 -7.55 -28.49 23.47
CA VAL A 429 -6.83 -29.71 23.91
C VAL A 429 -7.77 -30.81 24.43
N ASN A 430 -8.95 -30.46 24.92
CA ASN A 430 -9.90 -31.38 25.56
C ASN A 430 -10.98 -31.92 24.60
N GLY A 431 -10.98 -31.47 23.32
CA GLY A 431 -11.92 -31.93 22.31
C GLY A 431 -12.39 -30.82 21.35
N THR A 432 -13.33 -31.18 20.47
CA THR A 432 -13.87 -30.32 19.41
C THR A 432 -15.39 -30.21 19.49
N SER A 433 -15.93 -29.03 19.19
CA SER A 433 -17.37 -28.76 19.08
C SER A 433 -17.68 -28.11 17.74
N THR A 434 -18.69 -28.61 17.02
CA THR A 434 -19.12 -28.04 15.74
C THR A 434 -20.41 -27.27 15.91
N VAL A 435 -20.48 -26.06 15.38
CA VAL A 435 -21.66 -25.20 15.49
C VAL A 435 -22.10 -24.70 14.12
N ARG A 436 -23.40 -24.75 13.87
CA ARG A 436 -24.03 -24.23 12.65
C ARG A 436 -24.82 -22.97 13.00
N PHE A 437 -24.74 -21.97 12.13
CA PHE A 437 -25.51 -20.73 12.27
C PHE A 437 -26.21 -20.39 10.94
N GLN A 438 -27.36 -19.72 11.03
CA GLN A 438 -28.17 -19.36 9.85
C GLN A 438 -27.88 -17.95 9.35
N GLU A 439 -27.69 -17.01 10.26
CA GLU A 439 -27.49 -15.59 9.94
C GLU A 439 -26.11 -15.14 10.42
N SER A 440 -25.37 -14.46 9.55
CA SER A 440 -24.11 -13.80 9.92
C SER A 440 -24.41 -12.52 10.69
N GLY A 441 -23.47 -12.07 11.53
CA GLY A 441 -23.63 -10.89 12.38
C GLY A 441 -24.39 -11.12 13.69
N LYS A 442 -24.89 -12.34 13.93
CA LYS A 442 -25.47 -12.73 15.23
C LYS A 442 -24.45 -13.51 16.07
N PRO A 443 -24.34 -13.22 17.38
CA PRO A 443 -23.43 -13.94 18.26
C PRO A 443 -23.88 -15.39 18.45
N VAL A 444 -22.90 -16.29 18.52
CA VAL A 444 -23.06 -17.72 18.76
C VAL A 444 -22.17 -18.11 19.93
N THR A 445 -22.77 -18.60 21.01
CA THR A 445 -22.04 -19.03 22.21
C THR A 445 -21.78 -20.53 22.17
N VAL A 446 -20.54 -20.92 22.45
CA VAL A 446 -20.06 -22.30 22.47
C VAL A 446 -19.43 -22.59 23.82
N ALA A 447 -19.92 -23.60 24.52
CA ALA A 447 -19.27 -24.09 25.74
C ALA A 447 -18.01 -24.89 25.36
N LEU A 448 -16.88 -24.56 25.98
CA LEU A 448 -15.65 -25.31 25.76
C LEU A 448 -15.72 -26.66 26.49
N PRO A 449 -15.09 -27.72 25.95
CA PRO A 449 -15.01 -28.99 26.64
C PRO A 449 -14.38 -28.86 28.03
N TYR A 450 -14.85 -29.66 28.99
CA TYR A 450 -14.37 -29.63 30.38
C TYR A 450 -12.86 -29.93 30.46
N GLY A 451 -12.15 -29.13 31.25
CA GLY A 451 -10.70 -29.26 31.49
C GLY A 451 -9.98 -27.91 31.41
N GLU A 452 -8.68 -27.91 31.74
CA GLU A 452 -7.81 -26.76 31.51
C GLU A 452 -7.60 -26.58 30.00
N THR A 453 -7.86 -25.38 29.50
CA THR A 453 -7.81 -25.04 28.08
C THR A 453 -6.75 -23.96 27.87
N PRO A 454 -5.53 -24.33 27.43
CA PRO A 454 -4.47 -23.36 27.15
C PRO A 454 -4.67 -22.64 25.81
N TRP A 455 -5.45 -23.20 24.89
CA TRP A 455 -5.74 -22.60 23.59
C TRP A 455 -7.14 -22.98 23.09
N VAL A 456 -7.71 -22.09 22.27
CA VAL A 456 -8.96 -22.33 21.53
C VAL A 456 -8.74 -21.94 20.07
N ARG A 457 -9.14 -22.80 19.13
CA ARG A 457 -9.11 -22.50 17.68
C ARG A 457 -10.49 -22.62 17.07
N ILE A 458 -10.87 -21.62 16.30
CA ILE A 458 -12.13 -21.52 15.54
C ILE A 458 -11.81 -21.69 14.07
N THR A 459 -12.31 -22.76 13.45
CA THR A 459 -12.06 -23.12 12.05
C THR A 459 -13.35 -23.07 11.23
N ALA A 460 -13.32 -22.48 10.04
CA ALA A 460 -14.41 -22.57 9.08
C ALA A 460 -14.41 -23.94 8.38
N VAL A 461 -15.52 -24.69 8.49
CA VAL A 461 -15.59 -26.07 7.97
C VAL A 461 -16.63 -26.29 6.87
N ALA A 462 -17.59 -25.37 6.68
CA ALA A 462 -18.53 -25.43 5.55
C ALA A 462 -19.19 -24.07 5.25
N THR A 463 -19.57 -23.90 3.98
CA THR A 463 -20.34 -22.78 3.43
C THR A 463 -21.83 -23.12 3.26
N ASP A 464 -22.66 -22.16 2.89
CA ASP A 464 -24.09 -22.35 2.57
C ASP A 464 -24.33 -23.13 1.27
N ASP A 465 -23.53 -22.91 0.24
CA ASP A 465 -23.67 -23.56 -1.07
C ASP A 465 -22.80 -24.83 -1.24
N GLY A 466 -21.95 -25.14 -0.27
CA GLY A 466 -21.05 -26.29 -0.29
C GLY A 466 -19.75 -26.07 -1.08
N SER A 467 -19.53 -24.88 -1.63
CA SER A 467 -18.25 -24.48 -2.23
C SER A 467 -17.15 -24.31 -1.18
N PRO A 468 -15.86 -24.27 -1.58
CA PRO A 468 -14.77 -23.95 -0.66
C PRO A 468 -14.85 -22.54 -0.04
N GLY A 469 -15.68 -21.64 -0.58
CA GLY A 469 -15.75 -20.22 -0.21
C GLY A 469 -14.47 -19.44 -0.49
N VAL A 470 -14.51 -18.11 -0.35
CA VAL A 470 -13.37 -17.22 -0.66
C VAL A 470 -12.79 -16.54 0.58
N GLN A 471 -13.62 -16.24 1.58
CA GLN A 471 -13.16 -15.61 2.83
C GLN A 471 -13.92 -16.15 4.04
N PHE A 472 -13.26 -16.08 5.19
CA PHE A 472 -13.86 -16.28 6.51
C PHE A 472 -13.53 -15.06 7.38
N GLY A 473 -14.46 -14.61 8.21
CA GLY A 473 -14.20 -13.53 9.15
C GLY A 473 -15.03 -13.61 10.42
N ILE A 474 -14.53 -12.93 11.44
CA ILE A 474 -15.10 -12.86 12.79
C ILE A 474 -15.12 -11.39 13.20
N THR A 475 -16.31 -10.87 13.49
CA THR A 475 -16.55 -9.50 13.94
C THR A 475 -16.20 -9.34 15.41
N ASP A 476 -16.61 -10.30 16.24
CA ASP A 476 -16.37 -10.24 17.67
C ASP A 476 -16.12 -11.64 18.23
N PHE A 477 -15.18 -11.73 19.16
CA PHE A 477 -14.75 -12.92 19.85
C PHE A 477 -14.47 -12.59 21.31
N THR A 478 -15.29 -13.16 22.19
CA THR A 478 -15.14 -12.98 23.64
C THR A 478 -15.06 -14.33 24.35
N VAL A 479 -14.27 -14.35 25.41
CA VAL A 479 -14.07 -15.54 26.26
C VAL A 479 -14.50 -15.20 27.68
N THR A 480 -15.42 -16.00 28.21
CA THR A 480 -15.98 -15.82 29.55
C THR A 480 -15.71 -17.08 30.36
N GLN A 481 -14.98 -16.93 31.47
CA GLN A 481 -14.68 -17.99 32.42
C GLN A 481 -15.70 -18.00 33.56
N TYR A 482 -16.16 -19.17 34.00
CA TYR A 482 -17.05 -19.28 35.15
C TYR A 482 -16.34 -19.87 36.36
N ASP A 483 -16.43 -19.20 37.50
CA ASP A 483 -15.92 -19.75 38.77
C ASP A 483 -16.85 -20.82 39.35
N ALA A 484 -16.41 -21.47 40.44
CA ALA A 484 -17.18 -22.53 41.10
C ALA A 484 -18.52 -22.06 41.68
N ASN A 485 -18.70 -20.76 41.87
CA ASN A 485 -19.95 -20.15 42.35
C ASN A 485 -20.86 -19.72 41.18
N GLY A 486 -20.42 -19.91 39.94
CA GLY A 486 -21.15 -19.55 38.73
C GLY A 486 -21.03 -18.09 38.32
N PHE A 487 -20.10 -17.30 38.90
CA PHE A 487 -19.85 -15.93 38.43
C PHE A 487 -19.00 -15.93 37.16
N ALA A 488 -19.40 -15.08 36.21
CA ALA A 488 -18.72 -14.88 34.95
C ALA A 488 -17.57 -13.88 35.09
N HIS A 489 -16.38 -14.29 34.68
CA HIS A 489 -15.16 -13.49 34.64
C HIS A 489 -14.70 -13.38 33.18
N PRO A 490 -14.76 -12.19 32.55
CA PRO A 490 -14.28 -12.02 31.18
C PRO A 490 -12.76 -12.15 31.13
N VAL A 491 -12.25 -12.88 30.14
CA VAL A 491 -10.82 -12.95 29.85
C VAL A 491 -10.50 -11.80 28.90
N ASN A 492 -9.81 -10.78 29.43
CA ASN A 492 -9.50 -9.58 28.67
C ASN A 492 -8.29 -9.81 27.75
N LEU A 493 -8.56 -10.02 26.46
CA LEU A 493 -7.56 -10.06 25.41
C LEU A 493 -7.35 -8.63 24.89
N ARG A 494 -6.09 -8.22 24.71
CA ARG A 494 -5.75 -6.89 24.21
C ARG A 494 -4.53 -6.93 23.29
N HIS A 495 -4.53 -6.02 22.32
CA HIS A 495 -3.42 -5.75 21.41
C HIS A 495 -2.91 -4.32 21.67
N THR A 496 -1.60 -4.14 21.79
CA THR A 496 -0.98 -2.83 22.09
C THR A 496 0.38 -2.73 21.43
N VAL A 497 0.79 -1.53 21.03
CA VAL A 497 2.14 -1.30 20.48
C VAL A 497 3.10 -0.92 21.60
N ALA A 498 4.21 -1.63 21.71
CA ALA A 498 5.18 -1.45 22.80
C ALA A 498 6.23 -0.39 22.45
N VAL A 499 6.10 0.80 23.02
CA VAL A 499 6.99 1.94 22.77
C VAL A 499 8.19 1.86 23.73
N PRO A 500 9.41 1.68 23.21
CA PRO A 500 10.61 1.58 24.03
C PRO A 500 10.93 2.93 24.71
N GLY A 501 11.76 2.85 25.75
CA GLY A 501 12.28 4.05 26.41
C GLY A 501 13.47 4.57 25.62
N PRO A 502 13.79 5.87 25.72
CA PRO A 502 14.93 6.43 25.02
C PRO A 502 16.26 5.84 25.50
N PRO A 503 17.34 5.99 24.73
CA PRO A 503 18.67 5.54 25.13
C PRO A 503 19.10 6.08 26.50
N PRO A 504 19.90 5.32 27.29
CA PRO A 504 20.36 5.74 28.61
C PRO A 504 21.02 7.13 28.60
N GLY A 505 20.70 7.95 29.61
CA GLY A 505 21.21 9.32 29.73
C GLY A 505 20.36 10.38 29.00
N SER A 506 19.32 9.97 28.27
CA SER A 506 18.38 10.87 27.60
C SER A 506 17.13 11.09 28.45
N ALA A 507 16.68 12.34 28.58
CA ALA A 507 15.40 12.67 29.18
C ALA A 507 14.31 12.82 28.10
N VAL A 508 13.10 12.33 28.37
CA VAL A 508 11.99 12.48 27.43
C VAL A 508 11.43 13.91 27.48
N ALA A 509 11.43 14.57 26.34
CA ALA A 509 10.80 15.88 26.13
C ALA A 509 9.29 15.73 25.98
N GLN A 510 8.89 14.78 25.13
CA GLN A 510 7.51 14.44 24.83
C GLN A 510 7.45 13.07 24.16
N TRP A 511 6.26 12.47 24.14
CA TRP A 511 5.90 11.38 23.25
C TRP A 511 5.01 11.90 22.12
N ASP A 512 5.24 11.48 20.89
CA ASP A 512 4.37 11.73 19.73
C ASP A 512 3.96 10.38 19.11
N LEU A 513 2.70 10.00 19.29
CA LEU A 513 2.20 8.65 19.03
C LEU A 513 0.98 8.71 18.11
N GLY A 514 0.75 7.69 17.28
CA GLY A 514 -0.45 7.62 16.44
C GLY A 514 -0.39 6.51 15.41
N SER A 515 -1.55 6.16 14.85
CA SER A 515 -1.60 5.22 13.73
C SER A 515 -1.14 5.91 12.44
N GLU A 516 -0.25 5.26 11.70
CA GLU A 516 0.19 5.77 10.40
C GLU A 516 -0.84 5.47 9.28
N LEU A 517 -1.64 4.42 9.46
CA LEU A 517 -2.60 3.90 8.48
C LEU A 517 -4.04 4.19 8.91
N LEU A 518 -4.45 5.46 8.78
CA LEU A 518 -5.78 5.96 9.18
C LEU A 518 -6.91 5.63 8.19
N GLY A 519 -6.65 4.79 7.18
CA GLY A 519 -7.62 4.44 6.15
C GLY A 519 -7.86 5.52 5.09
N ARG A 520 -8.96 5.37 4.35
CA ARG A 520 -9.38 6.21 3.21
C ARG A 520 -10.91 6.38 3.23
N ALA A 521 -11.38 7.61 3.02
CA ALA A 521 -12.80 7.92 2.96
C ALA A 521 -13.47 7.31 1.71
N GLY A 522 -14.77 7.06 1.78
CA GLY A 522 -15.56 6.47 0.69
C GLY A 522 -16.02 7.50 -0.35
N CYS A 523 -15.87 8.79 -0.05
CA CYS A 523 -16.21 9.91 -0.93
C CYS A 523 -15.02 10.86 -1.14
N ALA A 524 -14.95 11.49 -2.31
CA ALA A 524 -13.98 12.54 -2.63
C ALA A 524 -14.61 13.61 -3.54
N ALA A 525 -14.20 14.87 -3.36
CA ALA A 525 -14.65 15.98 -4.20
C ALA A 525 -14.07 15.86 -5.62
N SER A 526 -14.86 16.23 -6.62
CA SER A 526 -14.42 16.40 -8.01
C SER A 526 -14.93 17.74 -8.56
N PRO A 527 -14.41 18.23 -9.71
CA PRO A 527 -14.91 19.44 -10.34
C PRO A 527 -16.42 19.43 -10.66
N ALA A 528 -17.06 18.25 -10.73
CA ALA A 528 -18.48 18.07 -11.03
C ALA A 528 -19.34 17.67 -9.82
N GLY A 529 -18.82 17.76 -8.60
CA GLY A 529 -19.48 17.34 -7.35
C GLY A 529 -18.75 16.17 -6.66
N PHE A 530 -19.31 15.66 -5.56
CA PHE A 530 -18.70 14.54 -4.84
C PHE A 530 -18.89 13.22 -5.59
N ARG A 531 -17.87 12.36 -5.50
CA ARG A 531 -17.88 10.98 -6.02
C ARG A 531 -17.73 10.02 -4.86
N CYS A 532 -18.68 9.12 -4.72
CA CYS A 532 -18.74 8.16 -3.63
C CYS A 532 -18.79 6.74 -4.18
N ALA A 533 -18.01 5.85 -3.59
CA ALA A 533 -18.04 4.42 -3.89
C ALA A 533 -17.61 3.60 -2.68
N ALA A 534 -18.37 2.55 -2.35
CA ALA A 534 -18.01 1.64 -1.25
C ALA A 534 -16.62 1.01 -1.45
N ALA A 535 -16.26 0.67 -2.69
CA ALA A 535 -14.96 0.08 -3.04
C ALA A 535 -13.77 1.05 -2.88
N MET A 536 -14.00 2.35 -2.68
CA MET A 536 -12.94 3.31 -2.38
C MET A 536 -12.59 3.35 -0.88
N ALA A 537 -13.57 3.09 0.00
CA ALA A 537 -13.38 3.19 1.44
C ALA A 537 -12.38 2.15 1.97
N LEU A 538 -11.55 2.57 2.92
CA LEU A 538 -10.66 1.69 3.68
C LEU A 538 -10.70 2.13 5.14
N SER A 539 -10.96 1.22 6.06
CA SER A 539 -11.02 1.55 7.50
C SER A 539 -9.62 1.84 8.06
N SER A 540 -9.58 2.68 9.11
CA SER A 540 -8.37 2.90 9.91
C SER A 540 -7.93 1.60 10.59
N GLU A 541 -6.62 1.40 10.75
CA GLU A 541 -6.05 0.24 11.45
C GLU A 541 -6.50 0.14 12.91
N GLU A 542 -6.64 1.28 13.60
CA GLU A 542 -7.05 1.37 15.01
C GLU A 542 -8.31 2.27 15.14
N PRO A 543 -9.49 1.84 14.65
CA PRO A 543 -10.67 2.69 14.57
C PRO A 543 -11.42 2.82 15.91
N VAL A 544 -11.23 1.87 16.83
CA VAL A 544 -11.96 1.79 18.10
C VAL A 544 -11.17 2.41 19.24
N ASN A 545 -9.91 2.01 19.42
CA ASN A 545 -9.03 2.51 20.47
C ASN A 545 -7.59 2.60 19.95
N LEU A 546 -6.87 3.65 20.35
CA LEU A 546 -5.42 3.69 20.21
C LEU A 546 -4.80 3.13 21.49
N SER A 547 -3.98 2.08 21.38
CA SER A 547 -3.34 1.42 22.53
C SER A 547 -1.82 1.40 22.39
N ARG A 548 -1.11 1.98 23.35
CA ARG A 548 0.36 2.02 23.43
C ARG A 548 0.83 1.64 24.82
N THR A 549 1.84 0.79 24.91
CA THR A 549 2.53 0.50 26.18
C THR A 549 3.83 1.28 26.22
N LEU A 550 3.89 2.31 27.06
CA LEU A 550 5.01 3.24 27.15
C LEU A 550 6.03 2.79 28.17
N THR A 551 7.30 2.72 27.78
CA THR A 551 8.39 2.59 28.75
C THR A 551 8.80 3.96 29.28
N VAL A 552 8.40 4.30 30.50
CA VAL A 552 8.70 5.60 31.14
C VAL A 552 9.97 5.49 31.99
N PRO A 553 11.09 6.17 31.64
CA PRO A 553 12.36 5.98 32.34
C PRO A 553 12.34 6.45 33.80
N GLN A 554 11.68 7.58 34.04
CA GLN A 554 11.59 8.23 35.35
C GLN A 554 10.21 8.85 35.48
N GLN A 555 9.71 8.92 36.72
CA GLN A 555 8.42 9.55 36.98
C GLN A 555 8.43 11.00 36.48
N THR A 556 7.39 11.38 35.73
CA THR A 556 7.25 12.71 35.14
C THR A 556 5.80 13.15 35.10
N GLN A 557 5.57 14.43 34.78
CA GLN A 557 4.24 15.01 34.58
C GLN A 557 4.05 15.34 33.11
N VAL A 558 2.95 14.90 32.50
CA VAL A 558 2.67 15.15 31.08
C VAL A 558 1.37 15.89 30.87
N THR A 559 1.35 16.75 29.87
CA THR A 559 0.14 17.40 29.37
C THR A 559 -0.27 16.73 28.06
N PRO A 560 -1.41 16.04 28.00
CA PRO A 560 -1.85 15.35 26.79
C PRO A 560 -2.56 16.32 25.83
N THR A 561 -2.29 16.17 24.54
CA THR A 561 -3.12 16.70 23.45
C THR A 561 -3.45 15.55 22.51
N VAL A 562 -4.74 15.27 22.31
CA VAL A 562 -5.21 14.22 21.41
C VAL A 562 -5.82 14.88 20.19
N TRP A 563 -5.44 14.43 18.99
CA TRP A 563 -6.13 14.80 17.76
C TRP A 563 -7.01 13.64 17.31
N VAL A 564 -8.23 13.96 16.93
CA VAL A 564 -9.20 13.01 16.40
C VAL A 564 -9.67 13.43 15.02
N ARG A 565 -10.11 12.45 14.24
CA ARG A 565 -10.77 12.67 12.94
C ARG A 565 -12.16 12.07 12.95
N ALA A 566 -13.03 12.57 12.08
CA ALA A 566 -14.38 12.06 11.96
C ALA A 566 -14.38 10.59 11.50
N ARG A 567 -15.12 9.73 12.21
CA ARG A 567 -15.37 8.36 11.77
C ARG A 567 -16.63 8.33 10.94
N GLN A 568 -16.50 7.92 9.68
CA GLN A 568 -17.64 7.82 8.77
C GLN A 568 -18.66 6.81 9.28
N GLY A 569 -19.94 7.19 9.28
CA GLY A 569 -21.04 6.33 9.75
C GLY A 569 -22.23 7.10 10.34
N PRO A 570 -23.24 6.37 10.86
CA PRO A 570 -24.50 6.96 11.34
C PRO A 570 -24.32 7.91 12.53
N HIS A 571 -23.36 7.63 13.43
CA HIS A 571 -23.06 8.50 14.56
C HIS A 571 -22.49 9.86 14.15
N LEU A 572 -21.74 9.91 13.03
CA LEU A 572 -21.29 11.18 12.45
C LEU A 572 -22.48 11.92 11.83
N ALA A 573 -23.34 11.22 11.09
CA ALA A 573 -24.56 11.81 10.52
C ALA A 573 -25.47 12.44 11.59
N ASP A 574 -25.59 11.81 12.76
CA ASP A 574 -26.31 12.38 13.92
C ASP A 574 -25.68 13.68 14.42
N LEU A 575 -24.36 13.75 14.44
CA LEU A 575 -23.60 14.88 14.97
C LEU A 575 -23.67 16.11 14.06
N ILE A 576 -23.62 15.89 12.74
CA ILE A 576 -23.57 16.96 11.73
C ILE A 576 -24.95 17.44 11.27
N ALA A 577 -26.02 16.67 11.50
CA ALA A 577 -27.38 17.03 11.14
C ALA A 577 -27.77 18.43 11.64
N ALA A 578 -28.35 19.22 10.74
CA ALA A 578 -28.82 20.57 11.07
C ALA A 578 -30.00 20.50 12.07
N PRO A 579 -29.92 21.15 13.24
CA PRO A 579 -30.99 21.12 14.22
C PRO A 579 -32.28 21.73 13.65
N GLY A 580 -33.40 21.03 13.79
CA GLY A 580 -34.70 21.51 13.31
C GLY A 580 -34.87 21.50 11.79
N ALA A 581 -33.95 20.85 11.05
CA ALA A 581 -34.14 20.53 9.64
C ALA A 581 -34.78 19.14 9.47
N ALA A 582 -35.36 18.90 8.29
CA ALA A 582 -35.79 17.58 7.87
C ALA A 582 -34.58 16.65 7.75
N ARG A 583 -34.78 15.35 8.01
CA ARG A 583 -33.70 14.36 8.00
C ARG A 583 -34.08 13.12 7.23
N ALA A 584 -33.20 12.71 6.32
CA ALA A 584 -33.32 11.45 5.60
C ALA A 584 -32.60 10.31 6.33
N THR A 585 -33.26 9.16 6.44
CA THR A 585 -32.70 7.91 6.99
C THR A 585 -33.08 6.73 6.10
N GLY A 586 -32.18 5.77 5.96
CA GLY A 586 -32.39 4.61 5.10
C GLY A 586 -31.08 3.85 4.88
N ASP A 587 -31.20 2.70 4.24
CA ASP A 587 -30.03 1.91 3.85
C ASP A 587 -29.28 2.61 2.69
N SER A 588 -27.96 2.51 2.67
CA SER A 588 -27.10 3.02 1.60
C SER A 588 -26.03 2.01 1.22
N ASP A 589 -25.42 2.19 0.04
CA ASP A 589 -24.25 1.41 -0.35
C ASP A 589 -22.96 1.96 0.31
N PRO A 590 -22.64 3.26 0.25
CA PRO A 590 -21.55 3.84 1.03
C PRO A 590 -21.95 4.05 2.50
N ILE A 591 -20.99 3.86 3.41
CA ILE A 591 -21.10 4.26 4.83
C ILE A 591 -20.72 5.74 5.07
N ASP A 592 -20.03 6.35 4.10
CA ASP A 592 -19.59 7.74 4.14
C ASP A 592 -20.80 8.67 4.12
N VAL A 593 -20.82 9.67 5.00
CA VAL A 593 -22.02 10.49 5.22
C VAL A 593 -22.45 11.22 3.95
N LEU A 594 -21.50 11.61 3.10
CA LEU A 594 -21.72 12.32 1.83
C LEU A 594 -22.30 11.43 0.72
N GLY A 595 -22.31 10.11 0.90
CA GLY A 595 -22.92 9.13 -0.01
C GLY A 595 -24.09 8.33 0.61
N SER A 596 -24.32 8.53 1.92
CA SER A 596 -25.33 7.82 2.70
C SER A 596 -26.72 8.47 2.58
N ALA A 597 -27.72 7.93 3.28
CA ALA A 597 -29.05 8.54 3.32
C ALA A 597 -29.06 9.98 3.86
N TYR A 598 -28.06 10.38 4.66
CA TYR A 598 -27.91 11.77 5.13
C TYR A 598 -27.83 12.76 3.96
N ALA A 599 -27.10 12.41 2.90
CA ALA A 599 -26.88 13.27 1.75
C ALA A 599 -28.17 13.61 1.00
N ALA A 600 -29.24 12.81 1.11
CA ALA A 600 -30.50 13.09 0.42
C ALA A 600 -31.27 14.32 0.97
N ALA A 601 -30.83 14.91 2.09
CA ALA A 601 -31.49 16.04 2.73
C ALA A 601 -30.50 16.94 3.49
N ASP A 602 -29.23 16.98 3.07
CA ASP A 602 -28.21 17.81 3.72
C ASP A 602 -28.18 19.26 3.19
N GLY A 603 -28.87 19.52 2.08
CA GLY A 603 -29.00 20.82 1.44
C GLY A 603 -27.87 21.13 0.46
N ASP A 604 -27.05 20.14 0.08
CA ASP A 604 -25.96 20.25 -0.89
C ASP A 604 -26.23 19.38 -2.13
N PRO A 605 -26.62 19.98 -3.28
CA PRO A 605 -26.84 19.20 -4.51
C PRO A 605 -25.56 18.56 -5.08
N GLY A 606 -24.39 18.85 -4.50
CA GLY A 606 -23.12 18.20 -4.81
C GLY A 606 -22.92 16.84 -4.14
N THR A 607 -23.71 16.48 -3.13
CA THR A 607 -23.72 15.17 -2.46
C THR A 607 -24.93 14.36 -2.94
N ALA A 608 -24.91 13.03 -2.78
CA ALA A 608 -26.04 12.20 -3.19
C ALA A 608 -26.13 10.90 -2.41
N TRP A 609 -27.33 10.58 -1.95
CA TRP A 609 -27.64 9.25 -1.42
C TRP A 609 -27.56 8.21 -2.52
N THR A 610 -26.75 7.18 -2.30
CA THR A 610 -26.67 6.00 -3.17
C THR A 610 -27.33 4.81 -2.48
N ALA A 611 -28.36 4.26 -3.12
CA ALA A 611 -29.08 3.10 -2.59
C ALA A 611 -28.19 1.85 -2.50
N PRO A 612 -28.53 0.85 -1.67
CA PRO A 612 -27.70 -0.35 -1.49
C PRO A 612 -27.52 -1.15 -2.78
N GLN A 613 -26.33 -1.66 -3.06
CA GLN A 613 -26.05 -2.47 -4.26
C GLN A 613 -26.97 -3.69 -4.41
N ARG A 614 -27.42 -4.29 -3.29
CA ARG A 614 -28.34 -5.45 -3.27
C ARG A 614 -29.70 -5.20 -3.93
N VAL A 615 -30.11 -3.94 -4.11
CA VAL A 615 -31.42 -3.62 -4.71
C VAL A 615 -31.45 -3.81 -6.22
N VAL A 616 -30.28 -3.79 -6.87
CA VAL A 616 -30.15 -3.82 -8.34
C VAL A 616 -30.55 -5.18 -8.91
N GLN A 617 -30.24 -6.27 -8.21
CA GLN A 617 -30.65 -7.63 -8.59
C GLN A 617 -31.25 -8.30 -7.35
N PRO A 618 -32.59 -8.31 -7.20
CA PRO A 618 -33.59 -8.49 -8.27
C PRO A 618 -34.44 -7.24 -8.64
N HIS A 619 -33.87 -6.02 -8.65
CA HIS A 619 -34.58 -4.77 -8.97
C HIS A 619 -35.69 -4.41 -7.97
N THR A 620 -35.37 -4.50 -6.67
CA THR A 620 -36.30 -4.13 -5.59
C THR A 620 -36.32 -2.61 -5.36
N PRO A 621 -37.47 -2.00 -4.98
CA PRO A 621 -37.51 -0.57 -4.70
C PRO A 621 -36.55 -0.12 -3.60
N ALA A 622 -35.71 0.87 -3.90
CA ALA A 622 -34.85 1.51 -2.91
C ALA A 622 -35.64 2.55 -2.13
N THR A 623 -35.62 2.50 -0.79
CA THR A 623 -36.47 3.35 0.05
C THR A 623 -35.65 4.18 1.03
N VAL A 624 -35.97 5.47 1.11
CA VAL A 624 -35.46 6.42 2.11
C VAL A 624 -36.64 7.11 2.79
N VAL A 625 -36.51 7.39 4.09
CA VAL A 625 -37.55 8.04 4.89
C VAL A 625 -37.09 9.45 5.24
N LEU A 626 -37.83 10.45 4.78
CA LEU A 626 -37.64 11.85 5.16
C LEU A 626 -38.53 12.17 6.37
N THR A 627 -37.89 12.48 7.50
CA THR A 627 -38.56 12.83 8.76
C THR A 627 -38.51 14.34 8.98
N LEU A 628 -39.67 14.97 9.18
CA LEU A 628 -39.81 16.38 9.50
C LEU A 628 -39.74 16.58 11.03
N PRO A 629 -39.23 17.73 11.52
CA PRO A 629 -39.12 18.00 12.95
C PRO A 629 -40.46 18.01 13.70
N VAL A 630 -41.53 18.40 13.00
CA VAL A 630 -42.91 18.42 13.51
C VAL A 630 -43.88 18.09 12.37
N PRO A 631 -45.06 17.52 12.65
CA PRO A 631 -46.07 17.28 11.62
C PRO A 631 -46.46 18.58 10.90
N ARG A 632 -46.34 18.58 9.56
CA ARG A 632 -46.69 19.71 8.69
C ARG A 632 -47.54 19.23 7.53
N ASN A 633 -48.31 20.15 6.95
CA ASN A 633 -49.09 19.86 5.75
C ASN A 633 -48.16 19.83 4.53
N VAL A 634 -47.83 18.63 4.07
CA VAL A 634 -46.98 18.38 2.89
C VAL A 634 -47.88 18.29 1.67
N ALA A 635 -47.68 19.16 0.69
CA ALA A 635 -48.48 19.22 -0.54
C ALA A 635 -47.67 18.88 -1.80
N ALA A 636 -46.34 18.99 -1.75
CA ALA A 636 -45.47 18.61 -2.85
C ALA A 636 -44.10 18.13 -2.32
N LEU A 637 -43.34 17.47 -3.18
CA LEU A 637 -41.96 17.05 -2.93
C LEU A 637 -41.08 17.56 -4.06
N ARG A 638 -40.00 18.28 -3.77
CA ARG A 638 -38.97 18.62 -4.75
C ARG A 638 -37.86 17.59 -4.67
N VAL A 639 -37.50 17.00 -5.81
CA VAL A 639 -36.44 16.00 -5.90
C VAL A 639 -35.38 16.46 -6.90
N THR A 640 -34.12 16.32 -6.52
CA THR A 640 -32.95 16.66 -7.35
C THR A 640 -32.15 15.39 -7.61
N PRO A 641 -31.92 15.00 -8.87
CA PRO A 641 -31.04 13.89 -9.20
C PRO A 641 -29.56 14.29 -9.01
N SER A 642 -28.66 13.31 -8.95
CA SER A 642 -27.21 13.56 -8.92
C SER A 642 -26.75 14.47 -10.07
N SER A 643 -25.79 15.35 -9.79
CA SER A 643 -25.06 16.15 -10.80
C SER A 643 -24.23 15.27 -11.74
N SER A 644 -24.02 14.02 -11.35
CA SER A 644 -23.18 13.03 -12.00
C SER A 644 -24.01 11.85 -12.54
N GLU A 645 -23.44 11.02 -13.41
CA GLU A 645 -24.10 9.82 -13.94
C GLU A 645 -24.38 8.76 -12.85
N LEU A 646 -23.55 8.75 -11.79
CA LEU A 646 -23.78 7.94 -10.59
C LEU A 646 -24.14 8.81 -9.38
N PRO A 647 -25.03 8.36 -8.49
CA PRO A 647 -25.88 7.17 -8.60
C PRO A 647 -26.86 7.20 -9.78
N ALA A 648 -27.38 6.04 -10.18
CA ALA A 648 -28.21 5.92 -11.38
C ALA A 648 -29.50 6.77 -11.27
N ARG A 649 -29.91 7.38 -12.38
CA ARG A 649 -31.03 8.33 -12.38
C ARG A 649 -32.38 7.58 -12.26
N PRO A 650 -33.20 7.86 -11.23
CA PRO A 650 -34.52 7.26 -11.11
C PRO A 650 -35.50 7.84 -12.14
N THR A 651 -36.37 6.98 -12.66
CA THR A 651 -37.41 7.32 -13.66
C THR A 651 -38.82 7.22 -13.07
N MET A 652 -38.98 6.49 -11.95
CA MET A 652 -40.26 6.35 -11.26
C MET A 652 -40.08 6.35 -9.75
N ILE A 653 -40.94 7.10 -9.06
CA ILE A 653 -40.90 7.30 -7.62
C ILE A 653 -42.29 7.07 -7.01
N ALA A 654 -42.34 6.45 -5.85
CA ALA A 654 -43.52 6.36 -5.00
C ALA A 654 -43.30 7.15 -3.72
N ILE A 655 -44.27 8.01 -3.37
CA ILE A 655 -44.20 8.86 -2.19
C ILE A 655 -45.40 8.56 -1.30
N ASP A 656 -45.16 8.15 -0.07
CA ASP A 656 -46.22 7.83 0.90
C ASP A 656 -46.16 8.81 2.09
N LEU A 657 -47.26 9.55 2.29
CA LEU A 657 -47.47 10.47 3.42
C LEU A 657 -48.26 9.79 4.57
N GLY A 658 -48.50 8.48 4.47
CA GLY A 658 -49.31 7.65 5.37
C GLY A 658 -50.75 7.39 4.88
N ASP A 659 -51.14 7.87 3.69
CA ASP A 659 -52.43 7.54 3.01
C ASP A 659 -52.25 6.52 1.87
N GLY A 660 -51.05 5.97 1.72
CA GLY A 660 -50.68 5.06 0.65
C GLY A 660 -49.82 5.73 -0.44
N PRO A 661 -49.10 4.93 -1.24
CA PRO A 661 -48.09 5.43 -2.16
C PRO A 661 -48.70 6.19 -3.34
N GLN A 662 -48.24 7.41 -3.56
CA GLN A 662 -48.53 8.23 -4.72
C GLN A 662 -47.39 8.11 -5.73
N VAL A 663 -47.63 7.41 -6.84
CA VAL A 663 -46.61 7.16 -7.87
C VAL A 663 -46.51 8.35 -8.84
N ARG A 664 -45.29 8.75 -9.18
CA ARG A 664 -44.96 9.78 -10.17
C ARG A 664 -43.84 9.29 -11.08
N ARG A 665 -43.86 9.74 -12.34
CA ARG A 665 -42.72 9.59 -13.25
C ARG A 665 -41.80 10.79 -13.08
N LEU A 666 -40.50 10.53 -13.14
CA LEU A 666 -39.45 11.53 -13.08
C LEU A 666 -38.95 11.84 -14.50
N THR A 667 -38.73 13.12 -14.78
CA THR A 667 -38.00 13.60 -15.96
C THR A 667 -36.59 14.04 -15.57
N GLU A 668 -35.80 14.53 -16.53
CA GLU A 668 -34.47 15.09 -16.26
C GLU A 668 -34.52 16.35 -15.38
N GLY A 669 -33.49 16.53 -14.56
CA GLY A 669 -33.29 17.70 -13.71
C GLY A 669 -34.12 17.73 -12.42
N THR A 670 -33.96 18.82 -11.67
CA THR A 670 -34.75 19.07 -10.45
C THR A 670 -36.22 19.29 -10.80
N GLN A 671 -37.12 18.59 -10.11
CA GLN A 671 -38.55 18.66 -10.38
C GLN A 671 -39.37 18.71 -9.10
N THR A 672 -40.50 19.41 -9.16
CA THR A 672 -41.46 19.50 -8.05
C THR A 672 -42.68 18.62 -8.35
N LEU A 673 -42.90 17.61 -7.52
CA LEU A 673 -43.94 16.61 -7.65
C LEU A 673 -45.14 17.01 -6.78
N GLN A 674 -46.26 17.32 -7.41
CA GLN A 674 -47.51 17.64 -6.71
C GLN A 674 -48.12 16.39 -6.08
N LEU A 675 -48.52 16.47 -4.81
CA LEU A 675 -49.09 15.38 -4.02
C LEU A 675 -50.50 15.75 -3.55
N ARG A 676 -51.27 14.75 -3.13
CA ARG A 676 -52.47 14.99 -2.33
C ARG A 676 -52.01 15.48 -0.94
N PRO A 677 -52.39 16.69 -0.51
CA PRO A 677 -51.85 17.25 0.71
C PRO A 677 -52.22 16.45 1.96
N ARG A 678 -51.27 16.26 2.87
CA ARG A 678 -51.50 15.59 4.15
C ARG A 678 -50.60 16.15 5.24
N THR A 679 -51.15 16.26 6.45
CA THR A 679 -50.37 16.52 7.65
C THR A 679 -49.64 15.25 8.08
N THR A 680 -48.32 15.24 7.96
CA THR A 680 -47.44 14.14 8.39
C THR A 680 -46.10 14.71 8.86
N ASP A 681 -45.36 13.94 9.64
CA ASP A 681 -43.95 14.16 9.97
C ASP A 681 -43.03 13.12 9.32
N SER A 682 -43.58 12.09 8.67
CA SER A 682 -42.81 11.04 8.01
C SER A 682 -43.27 10.89 6.56
N ILE A 683 -42.30 10.90 5.65
CA ILE A 683 -42.49 10.80 4.21
C ILE A 683 -41.61 9.65 3.71
N THR A 684 -42.23 8.57 3.26
CA THR A 684 -41.51 7.44 2.69
C THR A 684 -41.35 7.65 1.19
N VAL A 685 -40.11 7.63 0.71
CA VAL A 685 -39.76 7.82 -0.70
C VAL A 685 -39.13 6.54 -1.23
N SER A 686 -39.79 5.89 -2.18
CA SER A 686 -39.32 4.65 -2.81
C SER A 686 -39.05 4.86 -4.29
N LEU A 687 -37.82 4.61 -4.74
CA LEU A 687 -37.42 4.60 -6.14
C LEU A 687 -37.86 3.26 -6.75
N LEU A 688 -38.85 3.30 -7.64
CA LEU A 688 -39.46 2.10 -8.23
C LEU A 688 -38.77 1.64 -9.51
N ASP A 689 -38.19 2.57 -10.26
CA ASP A 689 -37.53 2.30 -11.54
C ASP A 689 -36.45 3.36 -11.83
N TRP A 690 -35.44 3.00 -12.62
CA TRP A 690 -34.28 3.83 -12.93
C TRP A 690 -33.57 3.39 -14.21
N ASN A 691 -32.72 4.25 -14.75
CA ASN A 691 -31.88 3.91 -15.90
C ASN A 691 -30.75 2.98 -15.48
N ASP A 692 -30.56 1.87 -16.21
CA ASP A 692 -29.42 1.00 -16.00
C ASP A 692 -28.12 1.70 -16.39
N VAL A 693 -27.16 1.69 -15.46
CA VAL A 693 -25.79 2.16 -15.68
C VAL A 693 -24.84 1.02 -15.38
N ILE A 694 -24.04 0.62 -16.36
CA ILE A 694 -23.02 -0.42 -16.24
C ILE A 694 -21.69 0.23 -15.87
N ASP A 695 -21.16 -0.13 -14.70
CA ASP A 695 -19.82 0.26 -14.26
C ASP A 695 -18.82 -0.86 -14.58
N ARG A 696 -17.77 -0.53 -15.32
CA ARG A 696 -16.56 -1.36 -15.32
C ARG A 696 -15.73 -1.01 -14.10
N THR A 697 -15.83 -1.85 -13.08
CA THR A 697 -15.12 -1.67 -11.80
C THR A 697 -13.60 -1.69 -11.98
N ALA A 698 -12.84 -1.21 -10.98
CA ALA A 698 -11.38 -1.29 -10.96
C ALA A 698 -10.80 -2.73 -11.07
N LEU A 699 -11.62 -3.75 -10.82
CA LEU A 699 -11.24 -5.16 -10.96
C LEU A 699 -11.59 -5.73 -12.35
N GLY A 700 -12.17 -4.93 -13.24
CA GLY A 700 -12.57 -5.32 -14.59
C GLY A 700 -13.92 -6.03 -14.68
N PHE A 701 -14.68 -6.13 -13.58
CA PHE A 701 -16.05 -6.65 -13.61
C PHE A 701 -17.04 -5.58 -14.07
N ASP A 702 -17.97 -5.98 -14.93
CA ASP A 702 -19.11 -5.14 -15.33
C ASP A 702 -20.23 -5.31 -14.29
N GLN A 703 -20.63 -4.22 -13.63
CA GLN A 703 -21.61 -4.21 -12.54
C GLN A 703 -22.68 -3.13 -12.78
N LEU A 704 -23.95 -3.50 -12.71
CA LEU A 704 -25.05 -2.52 -12.71
C LEU A 704 -25.04 -1.68 -11.43
N LYS A 705 -25.32 -0.37 -11.52
CA LYS A 705 -25.29 0.53 -10.36
C LYS A 705 -26.67 0.90 -9.81
N PRO A 706 -26.78 1.08 -8.48
CA PRO A 706 -28.03 1.42 -7.81
C PRO A 706 -28.44 2.87 -8.07
N PRO A 707 -29.74 3.17 -7.93
CA PRO A 707 -30.26 4.52 -8.08
C PRO A 707 -29.96 5.39 -6.85
N GLY A 708 -30.23 6.69 -6.99
CA GLY A 708 -30.06 7.63 -5.89
C GLY A 708 -30.59 9.03 -6.19
N LEU A 709 -30.57 9.88 -5.17
CA LEU A 709 -31.01 11.27 -5.24
C LEU A 709 -30.02 12.18 -4.52
N ALA A 710 -29.80 13.37 -5.08
CA ALA A 710 -29.01 14.41 -4.44
C ALA A 710 -29.82 15.08 -3.34
N GLU A 711 -31.02 15.57 -3.63
CA GLU A 711 -31.85 16.28 -2.64
C GLU A 711 -33.31 15.87 -2.68
N ILE A 712 -33.94 15.86 -1.50
CA ILE A 712 -35.36 15.60 -1.27
C ILE A 712 -35.90 16.66 -0.31
N GLU A 713 -36.69 17.60 -0.83
CA GLU A 713 -37.29 18.67 -0.03
C GLU A 713 -38.83 18.52 0.00
N ALA A 714 -39.41 18.49 1.21
CA ALA A 714 -40.85 18.57 1.39
C ALA A 714 -41.33 20.02 1.22
N LEU A 715 -42.42 20.24 0.49
CA LEU A 715 -43.01 21.56 0.25
C LEU A 715 -44.43 21.65 0.81
N ASP A 716 -44.79 22.84 1.30
CA ASP A 716 -46.14 23.15 1.76
C ASP A 716 -47.10 23.46 0.60
N ALA A 717 -48.36 23.78 0.92
CA ALA A 717 -49.38 24.11 -0.08
C ALA A 717 -49.11 25.40 -0.86
N ARG A 718 -48.16 26.24 -0.42
CA ARG A 718 -47.70 27.46 -1.11
C ARG A 718 -46.47 27.20 -1.97
N GLY A 719 -45.88 26.01 -1.88
CA GLY A 719 -44.64 25.64 -2.57
C GLY A 719 -43.38 26.03 -1.82
N GLU A 720 -43.48 26.42 -0.55
CA GLU A 720 -42.34 26.80 0.28
C GLU A 720 -41.68 25.56 0.91
N PRO A 721 -40.34 25.48 1.00
CA PRO A 721 -39.65 24.38 1.65
C PRO A 721 -39.99 24.25 3.14
N ILE A 722 -40.28 23.02 3.58
CA ILE A 722 -40.58 22.68 4.97
C ILE A 722 -39.29 22.20 5.63
N ALA A 723 -38.71 23.05 6.47
CA ALA A 723 -37.52 22.70 7.27
C ALA A 723 -36.35 22.17 6.42
N ALA A 724 -36.14 22.70 5.21
CA ALA A 724 -34.99 22.34 4.39
C ALA A 724 -33.67 22.70 5.11
N ALA A 725 -32.67 21.84 4.99
CA ALA A 725 -31.33 22.12 5.48
C ALA A 725 -30.66 23.17 4.58
N ASP A 726 -29.82 24.02 5.18
CA ASP A 726 -28.93 24.94 4.47
C ASP A 726 -27.51 24.44 4.71
N ALA A 727 -26.93 23.76 3.72
CA ALA A 727 -25.59 23.18 3.83
C ALA A 727 -24.52 24.24 4.10
N ALA A 728 -24.61 25.42 3.48
CA ALA A 728 -23.64 26.49 3.64
C ALA A 728 -23.68 27.06 5.07
N ALA A 729 -24.88 27.30 5.61
CA ALA A 729 -25.03 27.73 6.99
C ALA A 729 -24.64 26.64 7.99
N ASN A 730 -25.03 25.38 7.74
CA ASN A 730 -24.72 24.26 8.62
C ASN A 730 -23.22 23.96 8.66
N ARG A 731 -22.50 24.11 7.55
CA ARG A 731 -21.04 23.90 7.47
C ARG A 731 -20.28 24.81 8.43
N GLY A 732 -20.73 26.05 8.61
CA GLY A 732 -20.18 27.00 9.59
C GLY A 732 -20.62 26.77 11.04
N ARG A 733 -21.57 25.85 11.29
CA ARG A 733 -22.10 25.58 12.64
C ARG A 733 -21.04 24.94 13.52
N THR A 734 -20.86 25.53 14.71
CA THR A 734 -20.01 24.94 15.74
C THR A 734 -20.67 23.73 16.38
N ILE A 735 -19.90 22.64 16.49
CA ILE A 735 -20.22 21.46 17.28
C ILE A 735 -19.34 21.50 18.53
N SER A 736 -19.97 21.39 19.70
CA SER A 736 -19.27 21.33 20.97
C SER A 736 -19.70 20.09 21.76
N LEU A 737 -18.77 19.15 21.93
CA LEU A 737 -18.92 18.02 22.83
C LEU A 737 -18.38 18.44 24.20
N PRO A 738 -19.24 18.59 25.21
CA PRO A 738 -18.81 19.00 26.53
C PRO A 738 -17.97 17.92 27.19
N CYS A 739 -17.35 18.28 28.31
CA CYS A 739 -16.56 17.35 29.11
C CYS A 739 -17.31 16.05 29.43
N GLY A 740 -16.65 14.92 29.18
CA GLY A 740 -17.23 13.59 29.36
C GLY A 740 -17.97 13.04 28.13
N ARG A 741 -18.08 13.84 27.06
CA ARG A 741 -18.64 13.40 25.76
C ARG A 741 -17.59 13.32 24.65
N GLY A 742 -16.38 13.84 24.87
CA GLY A 742 -15.24 13.67 23.97
C GLY A 742 -14.46 12.38 24.22
N PRO A 743 -13.32 12.20 23.53
CA PRO A 743 -12.39 11.11 23.79
C PRO A 743 -11.98 10.97 25.26
N ILE A 744 -11.73 9.74 25.71
CA ILE A 744 -11.26 9.43 27.06
C ILE A 744 -9.82 8.95 26.96
N ILE A 745 -8.94 9.53 27.78
CA ILE A 745 -7.54 9.12 27.90
C ILE A 745 -7.40 8.31 29.18
N GLY A 746 -7.11 7.02 29.06
CA GLY A 746 -6.74 6.14 30.16
C GLY A 746 -5.22 5.99 30.21
N VAL A 747 -4.58 6.41 31.31
CA VAL A 747 -3.12 6.22 31.50
C VAL A 747 -2.76 6.24 32.97
N ALA A 748 -1.81 5.39 33.39
CA ALA A 748 -1.33 5.30 34.78
C ALA A 748 -2.46 5.18 35.83
N GLY A 749 -3.53 4.43 35.51
CA GLY A 749 -4.71 4.27 36.37
C GLY A 749 -5.63 5.49 36.48
N GLN A 750 -5.38 6.53 35.68
CA GLN A 750 -6.20 7.75 35.62
C GLN A 750 -7.02 7.79 34.34
N PHE A 751 -8.25 8.29 34.43
CA PHE A 751 -9.11 8.56 33.28
C PHE A 751 -9.31 10.07 33.11
N VAL A 752 -8.81 10.62 32.01
CA VAL A 752 -8.92 12.04 31.69
C VAL A 752 -10.00 12.23 30.64
N GLN A 753 -11.07 12.88 31.05
CA GLN A 753 -12.17 13.28 30.16
C GLN A 753 -11.72 14.47 29.30
N THR A 754 -12.12 14.47 28.04
CA THR A 754 -11.86 15.59 27.12
C THR A 754 -13.15 16.22 26.61
N SER A 755 -13.00 17.39 26.01
CA SER A 755 -14.02 18.12 25.27
C SER A 755 -13.53 18.36 23.85
N VAL A 756 -14.46 18.49 22.91
CA VAL A 756 -14.15 18.75 21.50
C VAL A 756 -14.99 19.94 21.05
N THR A 757 -14.36 20.92 20.41
CA THR A 757 -15.05 22.05 19.78
C THR A 757 -14.54 22.18 18.36
N THR A 758 -15.44 22.09 17.39
CA THR A 758 -15.13 22.06 15.95
C THR A 758 -16.29 22.62 15.13
N THR A 759 -16.21 22.57 13.81
CA THR A 759 -17.31 22.89 12.88
C THR A 759 -17.78 21.64 12.14
N VAL A 760 -18.99 21.71 11.57
CA VAL A 760 -19.46 20.66 10.64
C VAL A 760 -18.51 20.56 9.43
N GLY A 761 -18.05 21.69 8.89
CA GLY A 761 -17.10 21.72 7.78
C GLY A 761 -15.82 20.94 8.06
N ALA A 762 -15.18 21.18 9.21
CA ALA A 762 -13.95 20.48 9.60
C ALA A 762 -14.15 18.95 9.69
N LEU A 763 -15.32 18.49 10.14
CA LEU A 763 -15.65 17.06 10.18
C LEU A 763 -15.86 16.47 8.77
N LEU A 764 -16.56 17.19 7.89
CA LEU A 764 -16.80 16.77 6.51
C LEU A 764 -15.50 16.74 5.68
N ASP A 765 -14.61 17.71 5.92
CA ASP A 765 -13.30 17.79 5.26
C ASP A 765 -12.30 16.77 5.82
N ASN A 766 -12.67 16.08 6.90
CA ASN A 766 -11.87 15.11 7.62
C ASN A 766 -10.59 15.72 8.23
N GLU A 767 -10.68 16.95 8.74
CA GLU A 767 -9.58 17.65 9.42
C GLU A 767 -9.23 17.01 10.78
N PRO A 768 -7.96 17.06 11.21
CA PRO A 768 -7.57 16.64 12.56
C PRO A 768 -7.99 17.68 13.59
N ILE A 769 -8.84 17.27 14.54
CA ILE A 769 -9.48 18.14 15.53
C ILE A 769 -8.86 17.89 16.91
N PRO A 770 -8.40 18.92 17.63
CA PRO A 770 -7.84 18.75 18.97
C PRO A 770 -8.95 18.50 20.02
N ALA A 771 -8.85 17.38 20.73
CA ALA A 771 -9.61 17.09 21.94
C ALA A 771 -8.86 17.64 23.16
N ARG A 772 -9.49 18.57 23.87
CA ARG A 772 -8.88 19.28 25.00
C ARG A 772 -9.22 18.60 26.33
N PRO A 773 -8.22 18.30 27.18
CA PRO A 773 -8.46 17.80 28.54
C PRO A 773 -9.34 18.76 29.34
N CYS A 774 -10.29 18.20 30.08
CA CYS A 774 -11.21 18.99 30.90
C CYS A 774 -10.62 19.47 32.21
N ARG A 775 -9.52 18.84 32.65
CA ARG A 775 -8.72 19.29 33.78
C ARG A 775 -7.45 19.96 33.26
N SER A 776 -6.98 20.96 33.98
CA SER A 776 -5.72 21.66 33.70
C SER A 776 -4.50 20.99 34.34
N GLU A 777 -4.71 20.06 35.27
CA GLU A 777 -3.64 19.38 35.98
C GLU A 777 -2.94 18.34 35.06
N PRO A 778 -1.59 18.34 35.02
CA PRO A 778 -0.82 17.32 34.31
C PRO A 778 -1.11 15.91 34.83
N ILE A 779 -0.95 14.92 33.95
CA ILE A 779 -0.98 13.51 34.30
C ILE A 779 0.37 13.12 34.89
N THR A 780 0.39 12.49 36.07
CA THR A 780 1.62 11.89 36.59
C THR A 780 1.82 10.51 35.96
N LEU A 781 2.91 10.33 35.22
CA LEU A 781 3.35 9.04 34.70
C LEU A 781 4.40 8.44 35.64
N PRO A 782 4.12 7.32 36.31
CA PRO A 782 5.12 6.59 37.06
C PRO A 782 6.22 6.03 36.16
N ALA A 783 7.40 5.77 36.74
CA ALA A 783 8.45 5.04 36.04
C ALA A 783 8.04 3.58 35.77
N GLY A 784 8.58 2.99 34.71
CA GLY A 784 8.25 1.63 34.26
C GLY A 784 7.25 1.59 33.10
N GLN A 785 6.65 0.43 32.86
CA GLN A 785 5.68 0.25 31.78
C GLN A 785 4.34 0.88 32.16
N GLN A 786 3.83 1.78 31.31
CA GLN A 786 2.54 2.45 31.49
C GLN A 786 1.67 2.22 30.26
N GLU A 787 0.47 1.69 30.45
CA GLU A 787 -0.51 1.55 29.37
C GLU A 787 -1.18 2.91 29.10
N LEU A 788 -1.15 3.34 27.84
CA LEU A 788 -1.89 4.48 27.31
C LEU A 788 -2.99 3.94 26.40
N LEU A 789 -4.24 4.19 26.78
CA LEU A 789 -5.42 3.86 26.01
C LEU A 789 -6.19 5.13 25.70
N ILE A 790 -6.56 5.34 24.44
CA ILE A 790 -7.43 6.44 24.03
C ILE A 790 -8.67 5.88 23.37
N SER A 791 -9.82 6.15 23.97
CA SER A 791 -11.14 5.78 23.45
C SER A 791 -11.81 7.03 22.85
N PRO A 792 -11.83 7.21 21.53
CA PRO A 792 -12.38 8.38 20.84
C PRO A 792 -13.91 8.43 20.82
N GLY A 793 -14.58 7.31 21.09
CA GLY A 793 -16.03 7.16 20.94
C GLY A 793 -16.44 6.86 19.49
N PRO A 794 -17.73 6.67 19.22
CA PRO A 794 -18.19 6.10 17.94
C PRO A 794 -18.18 7.08 16.75
N ALA A 795 -18.06 8.39 17.01
CA ALA A 795 -18.06 9.42 15.97
C ALA A 795 -16.65 9.80 15.50
N PHE A 796 -15.61 9.24 16.12
CA PHE A 796 -14.23 9.65 15.89
C PHE A 796 -13.26 8.46 15.82
N ILE A 797 -12.13 8.67 15.16
CA ILE A 797 -10.94 7.85 15.28
C ILE A 797 -9.80 8.70 15.86
N VAL A 798 -8.81 8.06 16.48
CA VAL A 798 -7.61 8.77 16.96
C VAL A 798 -6.64 8.96 15.81
N ASP A 799 -6.27 10.21 15.55
CA ASP A 799 -5.27 10.59 14.55
C ASP A 799 -3.86 10.63 15.16
N GLY A 800 -3.77 11.02 16.43
CA GLY A 800 -2.54 10.93 17.21
C GLY A 800 -2.66 11.58 18.58
N VAL A 801 -1.64 11.39 19.40
CA VAL A 801 -1.52 11.98 20.74
C VAL A 801 -0.12 12.46 21.00
N GLN A 802 -0.02 13.66 21.58
CA GLN A 802 1.21 14.18 22.16
C GLN A 802 1.10 14.21 23.69
N LEU A 803 2.11 13.65 24.36
CA LEU A 803 2.28 13.75 25.80
C LEU A 803 3.47 14.66 26.10
N ALA A 804 3.21 15.94 26.29
CA ALA A 804 4.26 16.94 26.53
C ALA A 804 4.74 16.89 27.99
N ALA A 805 6.00 16.53 28.22
CA ALA A 805 6.64 16.59 29.55
C ALA A 805 7.15 18.03 29.83
N PRO A 806 7.66 18.36 31.03
CA PRO A 806 8.10 19.72 31.35
C PRO A 806 9.23 20.23 30.46
N LEU A 807 9.97 19.31 29.83
CA LEU A 807 11.06 19.62 28.90
C LEU A 807 10.57 19.91 27.47
N ALA A 808 9.30 19.68 27.14
CA ALA A 808 8.75 19.94 25.80
C ALA A 808 8.94 21.41 25.36
N GLY A 809 8.86 22.36 26.29
CA GLY A 809 9.10 23.78 26.02
C GLY A 809 10.55 24.11 25.60
N ARG A 810 11.49 23.17 25.75
CA ARG A 810 12.86 23.30 25.25
C ARG A 810 13.01 22.85 23.79
N LEU A 811 11.98 22.26 23.20
CA LEU A 811 11.98 21.85 21.79
C LEU A 811 11.79 23.09 20.90
N GLY A 812 12.91 23.71 20.57
CA GLY A 812 12.99 24.79 19.60
C GLY A 812 12.87 24.31 18.16
N SER A 813 12.67 25.26 17.26
CA SER A 813 12.84 25.02 15.82
C SER A 813 14.29 25.32 15.45
N ALA A 814 14.90 24.44 14.68
CA ALA A 814 16.27 24.62 14.22
C ALA A 814 16.30 25.53 12.99
N GLY A 815 16.93 26.71 13.12
CA GLY A 815 17.15 27.62 12.00
C GLY A 815 18.21 27.08 11.04
N THR A 816 18.10 27.46 9.76
CA THR A 816 19.05 27.06 8.72
C THR A 816 19.75 28.28 8.13
N ASP A 817 21.07 28.22 8.05
CA ASP A 817 21.88 29.24 7.39
C ASP A 817 22.35 28.71 6.04
N ARG A 818 22.05 29.44 4.96
CA ARG A 818 22.55 29.06 3.63
C ARG A 818 24.06 29.19 3.58
N VAL A 819 24.68 28.33 2.79
CA VAL A 819 26.12 28.36 2.58
C VAL A 819 26.44 28.66 1.13
N ASP A 820 27.46 29.50 0.92
CA ASP A 820 27.97 29.78 -0.40
C ASP A 820 28.71 28.54 -0.93
N SER A 821 28.18 27.99 -2.03
CA SER A 821 28.80 26.90 -2.75
C SER A 821 29.71 27.46 -3.83
N GLY A 822 30.97 27.00 -3.85
CA GLY A 822 31.89 27.25 -4.95
C GLY A 822 31.67 26.22 -6.06
N GLN A 823 32.72 25.47 -6.41
CA GLN A 823 32.64 24.39 -7.37
C GLN A 823 31.66 23.29 -6.92
N TRP A 824 30.70 22.92 -7.78
CA TRP A 824 29.73 21.86 -7.49
C TRP A 824 29.61 20.87 -8.66
N THR A 825 30.38 19.77 -8.61
CA THR A 825 30.35 18.70 -9.63
C THR A 825 29.82 17.37 -9.06
N SER A 826 29.71 16.36 -9.92
CA SER A 826 29.27 15.01 -9.57
C SER A 826 30.20 14.27 -8.58
N ASP A 827 31.45 14.72 -8.45
CA ASP A 827 32.50 14.02 -7.70
C ASP A 827 33.36 14.91 -6.80
N ARG A 828 33.23 16.24 -6.94
CA ARG A 828 33.89 17.22 -6.09
C ARG A 828 32.96 18.42 -5.84
N ARG A 829 32.74 18.76 -4.58
CA ARG A 829 31.93 19.91 -4.17
C ARG A 829 32.70 20.75 -3.16
N VAL A 830 32.55 22.06 -3.24
CA VAL A 830 33.28 23.04 -2.43
C VAL A 830 32.29 23.99 -1.78
N VAL A 831 32.43 24.17 -0.46
CA VAL A 831 31.51 24.95 0.36
C VAL A 831 32.33 25.88 1.26
N GLU A 832 31.97 27.16 1.33
CA GLU A 832 32.65 28.14 2.20
C GLU A 832 31.89 28.32 3.50
N VAL A 833 32.55 28.01 4.63
CA VAL A 833 31.90 28.04 5.93
C VAL A 833 32.44 29.21 6.77
N PRO A 834 31.56 30.10 7.30
CA PRO A 834 31.99 31.18 8.18
C PRO A 834 32.40 30.64 9.56
N PRO A 835 33.30 31.29 10.32
CA PRO A 835 33.64 30.84 11.67
C PRO A 835 32.43 30.82 12.61
N SER A 836 32.41 29.87 13.54
CA SER A 836 31.45 29.82 14.64
C SER A 836 32.06 29.17 15.88
N ASP A 837 31.70 29.65 17.05
CA ASP A 837 32.07 29.05 18.34
C ASP A 837 31.18 27.84 18.70
N SER A 838 30.13 27.58 17.92
CA SER A 838 29.22 26.45 18.10
C SER A 838 29.57 25.28 17.16
N VAL A 839 29.26 24.05 17.61
CA VAL A 839 29.28 22.87 16.74
C VAL A 839 28.10 22.98 15.77
N ARG A 840 28.38 22.89 14.47
CA ARG A 840 27.37 22.96 13.40
C ARG A 840 27.34 21.66 12.61
N VAL A 841 26.30 21.47 11.83
CA VAL A 841 26.19 20.39 10.86
C VAL A 841 26.02 21.03 9.48
N LEU A 842 26.89 20.66 8.54
CA LEU A 842 26.69 20.93 7.12
C LEU A 842 25.75 19.86 6.58
N VAL A 843 24.65 20.27 5.95
CA VAL A 843 23.64 19.36 5.41
C VAL A 843 23.56 19.53 3.90
N VAL A 844 23.46 18.41 3.19
CA VAL A 844 23.11 18.35 1.76
C VAL A 844 21.80 17.56 1.66
N PRO A 845 20.71 18.14 1.13
CA PRO A 845 19.39 17.49 1.06
C PRO A 845 19.31 16.40 -0.04
N GLU A 846 20.29 15.51 -0.05
CA GLU A 846 20.41 14.32 -0.89
C GLU A 846 20.52 13.08 0.01
N SER A 847 20.19 11.91 -0.53
CA SER A 847 20.32 10.65 0.20
C SER A 847 21.75 10.43 0.70
N VAL A 848 21.87 9.93 1.93
CA VAL A 848 23.15 9.56 2.53
C VAL A 848 23.90 8.54 1.65
N ASN A 849 25.20 8.75 1.46
CA ASN A 849 26.06 7.86 0.69
C ASN A 849 27.50 7.87 1.26
N PRO A 850 28.02 6.72 1.72
CA PRO A 850 29.35 6.64 2.32
C PRO A 850 30.50 6.97 1.36
N GLY A 851 30.25 7.05 0.04
CA GLY A 851 31.25 7.45 -0.94
C GLY A 851 31.66 8.93 -0.85
N TRP A 852 30.82 9.80 -0.27
CA TRP A 852 31.13 11.21 -0.07
C TRP A 852 31.90 11.45 1.23
N ILE A 853 33.09 12.05 1.11
CA ILE A 853 33.94 12.40 2.25
C ILE A 853 34.15 13.91 2.25
N ALA A 854 33.80 14.57 3.34
CA ALA A 854 34.08 15.98 3.56
C ALA A 854 35.40 16.16 4.34
N ARG A 855 36.21 17.12 3.92
CA ARG A 855 37.45 17.52 4.58
C ARG A 855 37.48 19.03 4.81
N SER A 856 38.03 19.45 5.94
CA SER A 856 38.31 20.86 6.22
C SER A 856 39.58 21.36 5.52
N VAL A 857 39.86 22.65 5.66
CA VAL A 857 40.99 23.34 5.00
C VAL A 857 42.36 22.75 5.36
N ASP A 858 42.48 22.19 6.57
CA ASP A 858 43.65 21.48 7.07
C ASP A 858 43.77 20.02 6.57
N GLY A 859 42.78 19.56 5.79
CA GLY A 859 42.71 18.22 5.21
C GLY A 859 42.16 17.14 6.15
N SER A 860 41.74 17.49 7.37
CA SER A 860 41.17 16.53 8.31
C SER A 860 39.75 16.09 7.88
N PRO A 861 39.42 14.79 7.97
CA PRO A 861 38.10 14.29 7.59
C PRO A 861 37.05 14.65 8.65
N LEU A 862 35.87 15.06 8.19
CA LEU A 862 34.74 15.37 9.05
C LEU A 862 33.87 14.13 9.30
N THR A 863 33.28 14.04 10.49
CA THR A 863 32.38 12.94 10.88
C THR A 863 31.06 13.06 10.12
N ALA A 864 30.66 12.02 9.39
CA ALA A 864 29.37 11.98 8.73
C ALA A 864 28.23 11.80 9.74
N VAL A 865 27.08 12.39 9.46
CA VAL A 865 25.85 12.24 10.25
C VAL A 865 24.65 12.22 9.31
N THR A 866 23.68 11.36 9.61
CA THR A 866 22.41 11.30 8.87
C THR A 866 21.45 12.34 9.43
N VAL A 867 21.02 13.28 8.60
CA VAL A 867 20.09 14.36 8.98
C VAL A 867 18.68 14.01 8.54
N ASN A 868 17.68 14.37 9.35
CA ASN A 868 16.27 14.05 9.07
C ASN A 868 16.01 12.54 8.86
N GLY A 869 16.92 11.68 9.32
CA GLY A 869 16.87 10.22 9.17
C GLY A 869 17.26 9.68 7.80
N TRP A 870 17.59 10.52 6.80
CA TRP A 870 17.96 10.02 5.46
C TRP A 870 18.93 10.90 4.65
N GLN A 871 19.12 12.17 5.05
CA GLN A 871 19.93 13.14 4.32
C GLN A 871 21.40 13.05 4.69
N GLN A 872 22.27 13.40 3.75
CA GLN A 872 23.70 13.50 3.97
C GLN A 872 24.06 14.73 4.82
N GLY A 873 24.88 14.54 5.86
CA GLY A 873 25.47 15.64 6.62
C GLY A 873 26.86 15.33 7.18
N TRP A 874 27.53 16.39 7.67
CA TRP A 874 28.83 16.30 8.35
C TRP A 874 28.89 17.25 9.54
N VAL A 875 29.45 16.76 10.65
CA VAL A 875 29.67 17.54 11.88
C VAL A 875 30.88 18.46 11.70
N LEU A 876 30.68 19.74 11.98
CA LEU A 876 31.70 20.78 11.99
C LEU A 876 32.02 21.16 13.44
N PRO A 877 33.23 20.85 13.93
CA PRO A 877 33.68 21.29 15.24
C PRO A 877 33.63 22.82 15.40
N ALA A 878 33.49 23.30 16.64
CA ALA A 878 33.62 24.72 16.95
C ALA A 878 34.98 25.26 16.47
N GLY A 879 34.98 26.47 15.92
CA GLY A 879 36.15 27.11 15.30
C GLY A 879 36.44 26.65 13.86
N THR A 880 35.66 25.73 13.28
CA THR A 880 35.83 25.35 11.87
C THR A 880 35.42 26.51 10.97
N GLU A 881 36.36 26.98 10.16
CA GLU A 881 36.17 28.06 9.19
C GLU A 881 36.86 27.77 7.85
N GLY A 882 36.43 28.49 6.82
CA GLY A 882 37.02 28.45 5.49
C GLY A 882 36.42 27.38 4.58
N THR A 883 37.20 26.98 3.57
CA THR A 883 36.74 26.12 2.49
C THR A 883 36.70 24.66 2.90
N LEU A 884 35.51 24.04 2.82
CA LEU A 884 35.31 22.60 2.94
C LEU A 884 35.28 21.96 1.55
N VAL A 885 35.94 20.80 1.41
CA VAL A 885 35.97 20.03 0.16
C VAL A 885 35.30 18.68 0.40
N LEU A 886 34.22 18.44 -0.33
CA LEU A 886 33.53 17.16 -0.40
C LEU A 886 34.01 16.44 -1.66
N SER A 887 34.42 15.18 -1.52
CA SER A 887 34.95 14.39 -2.63
C SER A 887 34.39 12.97 -2.64
N PHE A 888 34.14 12.45 -3.84
CA PHE A 888 33.71 11.07 -4.04
C PHE A 888 34.93 10.18 -4.36
N ALA A 889 35.47 9.52 -3.34
CA ALA A 889 36.82 8.95 -3.39
C ALA A 889 37.05 7.90 -4.50
N SER A 890 36.01 7.12 -4.85
CA SER A 890 36.12 6.02 -5.82
C SER A 890 35.95 6.46 -7.29
N ASN A 891 35.54 7.71 -7.56
CA ASN A 891 35.22 8.15 -8.92
C ASN A 891 36.43 8.13 -9.87
N ALA A 892 37.62 8.54 -9.39
CA ALA A 892 38.83 8.58 -10.21
C ALA A 892 39.25 7.19 -10.69
N THR A 893 39.27 6.20 -9.79
CA THR A 893 39.59 4.80 -10.11
C THR A 893 38.55 4.20 -11.04
N TYR A 894 37.27 4.50 -10.81
CA TYR A 894 36.18 4.08 -11.70
C TYR A 894 36.38 4.60 -13.13
N ARG A 895 36.63 5.92 -13.31
CA ARG A 895 36.85 6.52 -14.63
C ARG A 895 38.10 5.97 -15.31
N ALA A 896 39.20 5.82 -14.58
CA ALA A 896 40.44 5.26 -15.13
C ALA A 896 40.25 3.80 -15.60
N GLY A 897 39.56 2.98 -14.82
CA GLY A 897 39.22 1.60 -15.19
C GLY A 897 38.32 1.53 -16.41
N LEU A 898 37.30 2.39 -16.49
CA LEU A 898 36.38 2.46 -17.63
C LEU A 898 37.10 2.88 -18.93
N ILE A 899 37.87 3.97 -18.88
CA ILE A 899 38.62 4.49 -20.04
C ILE A 899 39.68 3.48 -20.47
N GLY A 900 40.47 2.96 -19.52
CA GLY A 900 41.51 1.96 -19.79
C GLY A 900 40.92 0.68 -20.40
N GLY A 901 39.82 0.18 -19.84
CA GLY A 901 39.11 -0.99 -20.35
C GLY A 901 38.57 -0.80 -21.77
N LEU A 902 37.92 0.34 -22.04
CA LEU A 902 37.42 0.67 -23.39
C LEU A 902 38.57 0.83 -24.40
N ALA A 903 39.72 1.38 -24.00
CA ALA A 903 40.89 1.51 -24.85
C ALA A 903 41.54 0.16 -25.23
N LEU A 904 41.24 -0.92 -24.50
CA LEU A 904 41.68 -2.28 -24.86
C LEU A 904 40.83 -2.91 -25.98
N LEU A 905 39.60 -2.43 -26.23
CA LEU A 905 38.73 -3.01 -27.27
C LEU A 905 39.31 -2.85 -28.69
N PRO A 906 39.86 -1.67 -29.10
CA PRO A 906 40.56 -1.55 -30.38
C PRO A 906 41.79 -2.46 -30.49
N LEU A 907 42.55 -2.66 -29.40
CA LEU A 907 43.70 -3.58 -29.40
C LEU A 907 43.25 -5.03 -29.59
N LEU A 908 42.17 -5.44 -28.90
CA LEU A 908 41.57 -6.75 -29.07
C LEU A 908 41.09 -6.96 -30.51
N ALA A 909 40.43 -5.96 -31.10
CA ALA A 909 40.03 -5.99 -32.51
C ALA A 909 41.25 -6.13 -33.43
N ALA A 910 42.32 -5.36 -33.20
CA ALA A 910 43.55 -5.46 -33.98
C ALA A 910 44.18 -6.86 -33.88
N LEU A 911 44.26 -7.43 -32.68
CA LEU A 911 44.77 -8.80 -32.47
C LEU A 911 43.90 -9.86 -33.15
N ALA A 912 42.58 -9.68 -33.14
CA ALA A 912 41.64 -10.58 -33.83
C ALA A 912 41.74 -10.48 -35.37
N PHE A 913 42.02 -9.29 -35.92
CA PHE A 913 42.14 -9.07 -37.36
C PHE A 913 43.57 -9.22 -37.90
N LEU A 914 44.59 -9.35 -37.05
CA LEU A 914 45.96 -9.57 -37.50
C LEU A 914 46.10 -10.96 -38.16
N PRO A 915 46.39 -11.05 -39.46
CA PRO A 915 46.50 -12.35 -40.12
C PRO A 915 47.74 -13.09 -39.62
N ALA A 916 47.55 -14.33 -39.17
CA ALA A 916 48.64 -15.19 -38.74
C ALA A 916 49.55 -15.54 -39.93
N ARG A 917 50.72 -14.89 -40.05
CA ARG A 917 51.67 -15.09 -41.16
C ARG A 917 52.40 -16.44 -41.16
N ARG A 918 52.27 -17.27 -40.11
CA ARG A 918 52.82 -18.63 -40.05
C ARG A 918 51.89 -19.55 -39.25
N THR A 919 51.02 -20.29 -39.92
CA THR A 919 50.27 -21.39 -39.32
C THR A 919 51.18 -22.61 -39.18
N ARG A 920 51.67 -22.89 -37.97
CA ARG A 920 52.20 -24.22 -37.65
C ARG A 920 51.01 -25.17 -37.48
N ALA A 921 51.02 -26.32 -38.15
CA ALA A 921 50.06 -27.38 -37.90
C ALA A 921 50.29 -27.92 -36.47
N LEU A 922 49.52 -27.40 -35.50
CA LEU A 922 49.50 -27.91 -34.14
C LEU A 922 48.63 -29.18 -34.10
N ALA A 923 49.01 -30.13 -33.25
CA ALA A 923 48.17 -31.29 -32.99
C ALA A 923 46.82 -30.83 -32.40
N PRO A 924 45.68 -31.40 -32.83
CA PRO A 924 44.37 -31.05 -32.29
C PRO A 924 44.32 -31.37 -30.79
N ALA A 925 43.70 -30.50 -30.01
CA ALA A 925 43.44 -30.76 -28.60
C ALA A 925 42.59 -32.03 -28.47
N ARG A 926 43.02 -32.96 -27.60
CA ARG A 926 42.27 -34.20 -27.32
C ARG A 926 41.37 -33.98 -26.10
N PRO A 927 40.10 -34.43 -26.13
CA PRO A 927 39.21 -34.33 -24.98
C PRO A 927 39.68 -35.24 -23.85
N TRP A 928 39.23 -34.94 -22.62
CA TRP A 928 39.53 -35.75 -21.44
C TRP A 928 38.85 -37.12 -21.54
N HIS A 929 39.62 -38.20 -21.31
CA HIS A 929 39.13 -39.58 -21.22
C HIS A 929 39.45 -40.18 -19.84
N PRO A 930 38.86 -39.67 -18.74
CA PRO A 930 39.05 -40.25 -17.42
C PRO A 930 38.40 -41.64 -17.34
N ALA A 931 38.84 -42.44 -16.37
CA ALA A 931 38.33 -43.78 -16.16
C ALA A 931 36.80 -43.79 -16.01
N THR A 932 36.16 -44.84 -16.51
CA THR A 932 34.69 -44.98 -16.54
C THR A 932 34.04 -44.87 -15.16
N ALA A 933 34.69 -45.38 -14.12
CA ALA A 933 34.23 -45.23 -12.73
C ALA A 933 34.17 -43.75 -12.30
N VAL A 934 35.18 -42.94 -12.68
CA VAL A 934 35.21 -41.50 -12.39
C VAL A 934 34.08 -40.77 -13.11
N ARG A 935 33.81 -41.12 -14.38
CA ARG A 935 32.71 -40.52 -15.14
C ARG A 935 31.33 -40.91 -14.60
N ALA A 936 31.14 -42.19 -14.26
CA ALA A 936 29.92 -42.68 -13.63
C ALA A 936 29.68 -42.03 -12.26
N ALA A 937 30.74 -41.87 -11.45
CA ALA A 937 30.67 -41.16 -10.18
C ALA A 937 30.34 -39.68 -10.38
N ALA A 938 31.00 -39.00 -11.33
CA ALA A 938 30.71 -37.60 -11.66
C ALA A 938 29.27 -37.41 -12.15
N LEU A 939 28.76 -38.30 -13.00
CA LEU A 939 27.37 -38.27 -13.45
C LEU A 939 26.39 -38.48 -12.30
N THR A 940 26.65 -39.47 -11.45
CA THR A 940 25.79 -39.76 -10.29
C THR A 940 25.80 -38.59 -9.32
N ALA A 941 26.96 -37.96 -9.10
CA ALA A 941 27.08 -36.75 -8.30
C ALA A 941 26.34 -35.57 -8.93
N ALA A 942 26.40 -35.39 -10.25
CA ALA A 942 25.66 -34.34 -10.94
C ALA A 942 24.14 -34.56 -10.84
N ALA A 943 23.66 -35.79 -11.05
CA ALA A 943 22.25 -36.13 -10.86
C ALA A 943 21.80 -35.94 -9.40
N ALA A 944 22.65 -36.31 -8.44
CA ALA A 944 22.41 -36.07 -7.02
C ALA A 944 22.34 -34.57 -6.68
N MET A 945 23.16 -33.74 -7.32
CA MET A 945 23.12 -32.29 -7.17
C MET A 945 21.82 -31.70 -7.74
N ILE A 946 21.30 -32.26 -8.84
CA ILE A 946 20.07 -31.80 -9.49
C ILE A 946 18.81 -32.16 -8.70
N SER A 947 18.70 -33.41 -8.22
CA SER A 947 17.44 -33.92 -7.65
C SER A 947 17.62 -34.77 -6.39
N GLY A 948 18.75 -34.64 -5.71
CA GLY A 948 19.04 -35.36 -4.47
C GLY A 948 19.17 -36.87 -4.66
N VAL A 949 18.76 -37.63 -3.64
CA VAL A 949 18.87 -39.10 -3.61
C VAL A 949 18.16 -39.75 -4.80
N VAL A 950 17.00 -39.21 -5.23
CA VAL A 950 16.27 -39.72 -6.39
C VAL A 950 17.12 -39.62 -7.66
N GLY A 951 17.88 -38.53 -7.82
CA GLY A 951 18.80 -38.35 -8.94
C GLY A 951 19.93 -39.38 -8.94
N ALA A 952 20.54 -39.59 -7.78
CA ALA A 952 21.57 -40.61 -7.60
C ALA A 952 21.05 -42.02 -7.92
N LEU A 953 19.84 -42.36 -7.45
CA LEU A 953 19.21 -43.66 -7.69
C LEU A 953 18.87 -43.87 -9.17
N VAL A 954 18.28 -42.86 -9.82
CA VAL A 954 17.94 -42.93 -11.24
C VAL A 954 19.20 -43.03 -12.11
N ALA A 955 20.25 -42.25 -11.79
CA ALA A 955 21.55 -42.37 -12.45
C ALA A 955 22.19 -43.74 -12.22
N GLY A 956 22.19 -44.23 -10.99
CA GLY A 956 22.71 -45.56 -10.64
C GLY A 956 21.97 -46.68 -11.37
N LEU A 957 20.63 -46.61 -11.44
CA LEU A 957 19.80 -47.58 -12.15
C LEU A 957 20.05 -47.52 -13.67
N ALA A 958 20.13 -46.31 -14.25
CA ALA A 958 20.41 -46.13 -15.67
C ALA A 958 21.83 -46.59 -16.04
N LEU A 959 22.82 -46.34 -15.18
CA LEU A 959 24.18 -46.85 -15.30
C LEU A 959 24.20 -48.38 -15.20
N ALA A 960 23.54 -48.96 -14.20
CA ALA A 960 23.44 -50.42 -14.04
C ALA A 960 22.75 -51.06 -15.26
N LEU A 961 21.68 -50.45 -15.76
CA LEU A 961 20.99 -50.88 -16.98
C LEU A 961 21.90 -50.78 -18.21
N ARG A 962 22.69 -49.71 -18.34
CA ARG A 962 23.70 -49.58 -19.40
C ARG A 962 24.79 -50.66 -19.28
N GLN A 963 25.25 -50.98 -18.07
CA GLN A 963 26.19 -52.09 -17.85
C GLN A 963 25.60 -53.44 -18.26
N LEU A 964 24.34 -53.71 -17.88
CA LEU A 964 23.64 -54.95 -18.22
C LEU A 964 23.41 -55.11 -19.73
N LEU A 965 23.30 -53.99 -20.46
CA LEU A 965 23.03 -53.94 -21.90
C LEU A 965 24.28 -53.67 -22.76
N ARG A 966 25.49 -53.79 -22.22
CA ARG A 966 26.76 -53.54 -22.94
C ARG A 966 26.83 -54.25 -24.29
N GLY A 967 26.47 -55.53 -24.37
CA GLY A 967 26.46 -56.31 -25.61
C GLY A 967 25.24 -56.11 -26.52
N ARG A 968 24.33 -55.16 -26.22
CA ARG A 968 23.09 -54.90 -26.97
C ARG A 968 22.92 -53.42 -27.29
N GLU A 969 23.89 -52.84 -27.98
CA GLU A 969 23.94 -51.39 -28.26
C GLU A 969 22.67 -50.84 -28.93
N ASN A 970 22.13 -51.54 -29.92
CA ASN A 970 20.90 -51.14 -30.60
C ASN A 970 19.70 -51.01 -29.64
N LEU A 971 19.61 -51.91 -28.65
CA LEU A 971 18.55 -51.89 -27.65
C LEU A 971 18.76 -50.74 -26.66
N TRP A 972 20.00 -50.49 -26.23
CA TRP A 972 20.33 -49.34 -25.38
C TRP A 972 20.03 -48.00 -26.07
N HIS A 973 20.40 -47.84 -27.35
CA HIS A 973 20.09 -46.63 -28.11
C HIS A 973 18.58 -46.41 -28.25
N ALA A 974 17.81 -47.48 -28.52
CA ALA A 974 16.35 -47.40 -28.57
C ALA A 974 15.75 -47.01 -27.21
N ILE A 975 16.21 -47.61 -26.11
CA ILE A 975 15.78 -47.27 -24.74
C ILE A 975 16.14 -45.82 -24.39
N THR A 976 17.36 -45.40 -24.71
CA THR A 976 17.84 -44.04 -24.46
C THR A 976 16.99 -43.02 -25.20
N VAL A 977 16.83 -43.16 -26.53
CA VAL A 977 16.05 -42.23 -27.35
C VAL A 977 14.58 -42.25 -26.93
N GLY A 978 14.03 -43.44 -26.69
CA GLY A 978 12.66 -43.61 -26.23
C GLY A 978 12.44 -42.93 -24.88
N THR A 979 13.30 -43.17 -23.89
CA THR A 979 13.18 -42.61 -22.53
C THR A 979 13.42 -41.10 -22.54
N ALA A 980 14.44 -40.64 -23.26
CA ALA A 980 14.77 -39.21 -23.39
C ALA A 980 13.65 -38.42 -24.05
N ALA A 981 13.10 -38.90 -25.16
CA ALA A 981 12.02 -38.21 -25.87
C ALA A 981 10.68 -38.32 -25.13
N SER A 982 10.31 -39.52 -24.65
CA SER A 982 9.01 -39.72 -24.00
C SER A 982 8.93 -39.05 -22.63
N GLY A 983 9.99 -39.07 -21.82
CA GLY A 983 10.01 -38.40 -20.51
C GLY A 983 9.69 -36.92 -20.62
N LEU A 984 10.40 -36.18 -21.47
CA LEU A 984 10.21 -34.74 -21.64
C LEU A 984 8.89 -34.40 -22.34
N THR A 985 8.46 -35.21 -23.32
CA THR A 985 7.18 -35.01 -24.01
C THR A 985 6.01 -35.21 -23.05
N LEU A 986 6.04 -36.27 -22.23
CA LEU A 986 5.00 -36.54 -21.24
C LEU A 986 5.02 -35.50 -20.11
N ALA A 987 6.20 -35.10 -19.62
CA ALA A 987 6.33 -34.03 -18.65
C ALA A 987 5.70 -32.73 -19.17
N GLY A 988 5.99 -32.35 -20.42
CA GLY A 988 5.42 -31.17 -21.06
C GLY A 988 3.90 -31.26 -21.27
N ALA A 989 3.39 -32.44 -21.67
CA ALA A 989 1.96 -32.67 -21.87
C ALA A 989 1.16 -32.64 -20.55
N VAL A 990 1.72 -33.18 -19.47
CA VAL A 990 1.11 -33.07 -18.13
C VAL A 990 1.18 -31.63 -17.63
N LEU A 991 2.31 -30.95 -17.83
CA LEU A 991 2.47 -29.55 -17.44
C LEU A 991 1.49 -28.62 -18.17
N SER A 992 1.14 -28.91 -19.43
CA SER A 992 0.20 -28.11 -20.21
C SER A 992 -1.24 -28.18 -19.70
N GLN A 993 -1.59 -29.19 -18.90
CA GLN A 993 -2.91 -29.26 -18.25
C GLN A 993 -3.04 -28.25 -17.11
N ASN A 994 -1.93 -27.94 -16.43
CA ASN A 994 -1.88 -27.06 -15.26
C ASN A 994 -0.60 -26.21 -15.27
N PRO A 995 -0.48 -25.28 -16.24
CA PRO A 995 0.70 -24.44 -16.39
C PRO A 995 0.79 -23.38 -15.29
N TRP A 996 1.87 -22.61 -15.30
CA TRP A 996 2.05 -21.50 -14.37
C TRP A 996 0.87 -20.52 -14.46
N ARG A 997 0.30 -20.15 -13.30
CA ARG A 997 -0.97 -19.39 -13.14
C ARG A 997 -2.26 -20.11 -13.55
N SER A 998 -2.26 -21.45 -13.65
CA SER A 998 -3.51 -22.22 -13.73
C SER A 998 -4.36 -21.99 -12.47
N VAL A 999 -5.68 -21.94 -12.65
CA VAL A 999 -6.66 -21.79 -11.55
C VAL A 999 -6.62 -23.01 -10.62
N ASP A 1000 -6.37 -24.20 -11.17
CA ASP A 1000 -6.29 -25.47 -10.44
C ASP A 1000 -4.89 -25.72 -9.83
N GLY A 1001 -4.01 -24.72 -9.85
CA GLY A 1001 -2.65 -24.78 -9.30
C GLY A 1001 -1.57 -25.21 -10.30
N TYR A 1002 -0.31 -25.00 -9.93
CA TYR A 1002 0.84 -25.28 -10.80
C TYR A 1002 1.39 -26.70 -10.59
N VAL A 1003 1.19 -27.58 -11.57
CA VAL A 1003 1.62 -29.00 -11.49
C VAL A 1003 3.11 -29.19 -11.78
N GLY A 1004 3.83 -28.13 -12.19
CA GLY A 1004 5.27 -28.20 -12.42
C GLY A 1004 6.09 -28.59 -11.19
N HIS A 1005 5.57 -28.40 -9.98
CA HIS A 1005 6.21 -28.89 -8.74
C HIS A 1005 5.89 -30.35 -8.40
N SER A 1006 4.98 -30.99 -9.13
CA SER A 1006 4.60 -32.38 -8.85
C SER A 1006 5.76 -33.35 -9.09
N ALA A 1007 5.87 -34.35 -8.22
CA ALA A 1007 6.91 -35.36 -8.30
C ALA A 1007 6.89 -36.12 -9.64
N GLY A 1008 5.70 -36.36 -10.21
CA GLY A 1008 5.54 -37.06 -11.48
C GLY A 1008 6.17 -36.31 -12.66
N VAL A 1009 5.88 -35.01 -12.80
CA VAL A 1009 6.45 -34.18 -13.87
C VAL A 1009 7.97 -34.04 -13.71
N GLN A 1010 8.44 -33.79 -12.49
CA GLN A 1010 9.87 -33.67 -12.18
C GLN A 1010 10.63 -34.98 -12.45
N PHE A 1011 10.06 -36.13 -12.08
CA PHE A 1011 10.65 -37.44 -12.33
C PHE A 1011 10.77 -37.76 -13.83
N LEU A 1012 9.72 -37.47 -14.62
CA LEU A 1012 9.73 -37.68 -16.07
C LEU A 1012 10.81 -36.82 -16.76
N ALA A 1013 10.98 -35.56 -16.33
CA ALA A 1013 12.05 -34.70 -16.83
C ALA A 1013 13.44 -35.21 -16.45
N LEU A 1014 13.62 -35.66 -15.20
CA LEU A 1014 14.88 -36.24 -14.71
C LEU A 1014 15.28 -37.49 -15.49
N LEU A 1015 14.34 -38.39 -15.78
CA LEU A 1015 14.59 -39.57 -16.61
C LEU A 1015 15.18 -39.20 -17.96
N SER A 1016 14.66 -38.14 -18.59
CA SER A 1016 15.17 -37.68 -19.88
C SER A 1016 16.61 -37.18 -19.79
N VAL A 1017 16.92 -36.34 -18.79
CA VAL A 1017 18.26 -35.79 -18.58
C VAL A 1017 19.26 -36.91 -18.30
N VAL A 1018 18.93 -37.83 -17.40
CA VAL A 1018 19.81 -38.94 -17.01
C VAL A 1018 20.03 -39.91 -18.18
N ALA A 1019 18.98 -40.26 -18.94
CA ALA A 1019 19.13 -41.15 -20.10
C ALA A 1019 20.13 -40.59 -21.12
N VAL A 1020 20.02 -39.30 -21.45
CA VAL A 1020 20.98 -38.62 -22.35
C VAL A 1020 22.38 -38.64 -21.75
N ALA A 1021 22.52 -38.30 -20.48
CA ALA A 1021 23.82 -38.20 -19.84
C ALA A 1021 24.54 -39.55 -19.70
N VAL A 1022 23.83 -40.64 -19.39
CA VAL A 1022 24.41 -42.00 -19.40
C VAL A 1022 24.81 -42.43 -20.81
N SER A 1023 24.07 -42.01 -21.84
CA SER A 1023 24.38 -42.36 -23.23
C SER A 1023 25.70 -41.77 -23.73
N ALA A 1024 26.15 -40.65 -23.14
CA ALA A 1024 27.41 -40.00 -23.45
C ALA A 1024 28.63 -40.67 -22.77
N LEU A 1025 28.42 -41.67 -21.91
CA LEU A 1025 29.49 -42.43 -21.28
C LEU A 1025 29.95 -43.58 -22.19
N PRO A 1026 31.19 -43.56 -22.69
CA PRO A 1026 31.74 -44.73 -23.35
C PRO A 1026 32.11 -45.74 -22.26
N PHE A 1027 31.59 -46.95 -22.40
CA PHE A 1027 32.03 -48.10 -21.63
C PHE A 1027 32.95 -48.87 -22.56
N ASP A 1028 34.26 -48.69 -22.37
CA ASP A 1028 35.25 -49.42 -23.15
C ASP A 1028 35.05 -50.92 -22.88
N ASP A 1029 34.92 -51.71 -23.96
CA ASP A 1029 35.05 -53.16 -23.86
C ASP A 1029 36.52 -53.45 -23.52
N GLU A 1030 36.81 -53.67 -22.24
CA GLU A 1030 38.05 -54.36 -21.84
C GLU A 1030 37.96 -55.82 -22.32
N ASN A 1031 38.21 -56.03 -23.61
CA ASN A 1031 38.83 -57.20 -24.24
C ASN A 1031 38.81 -57.01 -25.77
N GLY A 1032 39.87 -56.36 -26.27
CA GLY A 1032 40.33 -56.40 -27.65
C GLY A 1032 41.85 -56.44 -27.65
#